data_AF-A0A433PRN7-F1
#
_entry.id   AF-A0A433PRN7-F1
#
_cell.length_a   1.000
_cell.length_b   1.000
_cell.length_c   1.000
_cell.angle_alpha   90.00
_cell.angle_beta   90.00
_cell.angle_gamma   90.00
#
_symmetry.space_group_name_H-M   'P 1'
#
loop_
_entity.id
_entity.type
_entity.pdbx_description
1 polymer ?
#
loop_
_entity_poly.entity_id
_entity_poly.type
_entity_poly.pdbx_seq_one_letter_code
_entity_poly.pdbx_strand_id
1 'polypeptide(L)'
;MSNQLRFDNRVVIVTGAGGGIGKAYALFFGAQGASVVVNDLGVSRSGDGTSTSAADVVVDEIRKAGGKAVANYNSVEDGDKIVETAMKAYGRVDIVINNAGILRDKSFARMTDADWDLIQAVHVKGSYKVTKAAWDIFKKQKYGRIIMTASAAGIYGNFGQANYSAAKLALASFSSTLAKEGAKDNIHCNTIAPMAASRMTESILPPDVLAALKPEYVTPLVAYLCHESTEENGGLFEVGAGFIAKLRWERSRGTVFKADDTFSPAAVGAKWNEITDFSNPEHPSAVTDTDFLALLEQAKSLPGNPKADPLTFDGKVAIVTGAGGGLGRAYSLLLAKLGCAVVVNDLGGSAIGQGADSRAADKVVDEIRAAGGKAVANYDSVEDGDKVVETAIKAFGRVDIIVNNAGILRDKSFARMTDADWDLVHRVHLRGTYKGRLLGWVMRWMHRVRFTKAAWPHFLEQKYGRVINTASAVGLYGNFGQANYSAAKLGIVGLTNTLALEGKKNNILVNVIAPNAGTRMTATVMPPEMVEAFKPEYVAPLIAFLGHEACPETGGVFEVGSGWVAKVRWQRSGGVGFPITSPLLPEQIAQRWGDIVNFDDGRATHPTSTQEAFQQFIDNFNSNTAGEKQQKEEGGLDIEAAKKLQFDPMEFTYTERDVILYALGVGAKRTDLHLVYENSDNFMVLPTFGVIPSFAAMNSVPFGDFLPSFNPMMLLHGEQFLSLRKPIPTSGKFNSRARVIDILDKGKGASVVIGVSTTDEGGDVLFENEFTLFIRGIGGFGGKKSGEDRGAATASNNPPNRPPDAIVREKTSEDQAALYRLSGDYNPLHIDPSMSKMGGFDVPILHGLASFGIAGKHVLNTYGKNDPASFKTIKARFAKHVFPGETLETQMWREGSKIIFQVRVVERDAIAISNAAVELAGEPSTASGPAPAGQAASGIAVEGFLASAIFEQIKAGIAAGSPEEKKAQVSKVKAVYQMDITNKNGATQSWYIDLKNGEGEVGVGKPTKGKPDLTIAINDADFVEMAAGKLNAQKAFMQGKIKIKGNMMLATKLGDVLNKQPKAKI
;
A
#
# COMPACT_ATOMS: atom_id res chain seq x y z
N MET A 1 -23.91 -29.43 -27.87
CA MET A 1 -23.14 -29.63 -26.63
C MET A 1 -21.68 -29.77 -27.04
N SER A 2 -20.79 -28.91 -26.57
CA SER A 2 -19.34 -29.09 -26.80
C SER A 2 -18.84 -30.26 -25.95
N ASN A 3 -17.91 -31.07 -26.49
CA ASN A 3 -17.27 -32.13 -25.72
C ASN A 3 -16.50 -31.54 -24.54
N GLN A 4 -16.97 -31.82 -23.32
CA GLN A 4 -16.32 -31.46 -22.07
C GLN A 4 -14.99 -32.21 -21.94
N LEU A 5 -13.95 -31.52 -21.49
CA LEU A 5 -12.62 -32.05 -21.25
C LEU A 5 -12.64 -32.89 -19.97
N ARG A 6 -12.34 -34.18 -20.14
CA ARG A 6 -12.45 -35.21 -19.10
C ARG A 6 -11.06 -35.72 -18.70
N PHE A 7 -10.96 -36.16 -17.46
CA PHE A 7 -9.75 -36.78 -16.89
C PHE A 7 -10.04 -38.20 -16.41
N ASP A 8 -11.01 -38.87 -17.05
CA ASP A 8 -11.38 -40.24 -16.75
C ASP A 8 -10.17 -41.18 -16.84
N ASN A 9 -9.99 -42.02 -15.82
CA ASN A 9 -8.85 -42.93 -15.64
C ASN A 9 -7.47 -42.26 -15.44
N ARG A 10 -7.39 -40.94 -15.28
CA ARG A 10 -6.16 -40.22 -14.91
C ARG A 10 -6.02 -40.12 -13.39
N VAL A 11 -4.78 -40.22 -12.89
CA VAL A 11 -4.45 -40.00 -11.48
C VAL A 11 -3.72 -38.68 -11.29
N VAL A 12 -4.22 -37.83 -10.40
CA VAL A 12 -3.73 -36.47 -10.14
C VAL A 12 -3.22 -36.37 -8.71
N ILE A 13 -1.95 -35.98 -8.53
CA ILE A 13 -1.41 -35.57 -7.23
C ILE A 13 -1.48 -34.05 -7.14
N VAL A 14 -2.18 -33.52 -6.13
CA VAL A 14 -2.22 -32.09 -5.82
C VAL A 14 -1.57 -31.85 -4.46
N THR A 15 -0.51 -31.04 -4.44
CA THR A 15 0.20 -30.70 -3.19
C THR A 15 -0.30 -29.39 -2.59
N GLY A 16 -0.45 -29.32 -1.27
CA GLY A 16 -1.07 -28.19 -0.57
C GLY A 16 -2.56 -28.07 -0.90
N ALA A 17 -3.26 -29.21 -0.90
CA ALA A 17 -4.62 -29.35 -1.42
C ALA A 17 -5.74 -29.26 -0.37
N GLY A 18 -5.41 -29.05 0.91
CA GLY A 18 -6.39 -28.93 2.00
C GLY A 18 -7.13 -27.59 2.01
N GLY A 19 -6.70 -26.60 1.20
CA GLY A 19 -7.36 -25.30 1.11
C GLY A 19 -6.94 -24.47 -0.10
N GLY A 20 -7.61 -23.33 -0.27
CA GLY A 20 -7.30 -22.34 -1.31
C GLY A 20 -7.24 -22.93 -2.72
N ILE A 21 -6.18 -22.58 -3.45
CA ILE A 21 -6.00 -22.94 -4.86
C ILE A 21 -5.84 -24.46 -5.06
N GLY A 22 -5.11 -25.14 -4.17
CA GLY A 22 -4.94 -26.59 -4.25
C GLY A 22 -6.25 -27.36 -4.04
N LYS A 23 -7.11 -26.88 -3.13
CA LYS A 23 -8.46 -27.44 -2.96
C LYS A 23 -9.31 -27.29 -4.23
N ALA A 24 -9.30 -26.12 -4.87
CA ALA A 24 -10.05 -25.88 -6.10
C ALA A 24 -9.62 -26.82 -7.24
N TYR A 25 -8.30 -27.06 -7.39
CA TYR A 25 -7.80 -28.06 -8.34
C TYR A 25 -8.31 -29.47 -8.00
N ALA A 26 -8.18 -29.90 -6.74
CA ALA A 26 -8.58 -31.25 -6.31
C ALA A 26 -10.07 -31.52 -6.56
N LEU A 27 -10.94 -30.56 -6.20
CA LEU A 27 -12.38 -30.63 -6.45
C LEU A 27 -12.69 -30.69 -7.96
N PHE A 28 -12.06 -29.84 -8.77
CA PHE A 28 -12.28 -29.80 -10.21
C PHE A 28 -11.87 -31.12 -10.89
N PHE A 29 -10.65 -31.61 -10.65
CA PHE A 29 -10.17 -32.86 -11.25
C PHE A 29 -11.04 -34.05 -10.81
N GLY A 30 -11.47 -34.10 -9.54
CA GLY A 30 -12.41 -35.10 -9.05
C GLY A 30 -13.76 -35.07 -9.79
N ALA A 31 -14.33 -33.89 -10.01
CA ALA A 31 -15.56 -33.72 -10.79
C ALA A 31 -15.38 -34.10 -12.27
N GLN A 32 -14.19 -33.88 -12.84
CA GLN A 32 -13.85 -34.29 -14.20
C GLN A 32 -13.42 -35.77 -14.35
N GLY A 33 -13.64 -36.60 -13.32
CA GLY A 33 -13.46 -38.07 -13.41
C GLY A 33 -12.05 -38.58 -13.06
N ALA A 34 -11.14 -37.69 -12.66
CA ALA A 34 -9.83 -38.10 -12.19
C ALA A 34 -9.90 -38.78 -10.82
N SER A 35 -8.90 -39.61 -10.51
CA SER A 35 -8.64 -40.10 -9.16
C SER A 35 -7.58 -39.22 -8.50
N VAL A 36 -7.93 -38.59 -7.37
CA VAL A 36 -7.16 -37.47 -6.80
C VAL A 36 -6.45 -37.87 -5.51
N VAL A 37 -5.14 -37.66 -5.44
CA VAL A 37 -4.39 -37.67 -4.19
C VAL A 37 -4.32 -36.23 -3.66
N VAL A 38 -5.05 -36.00 -2.57
CA VAL A 38 -5.12 -34.73 -1.86
C VAL A 38 -4.01 -34.72 -0.82
N ASN A 39 -2.87 -34.08 -1.14
CA ASN A 39 -1.76 -33.97 -0.21
C ASN A 39 -1.80 -32.67 0.57
N ASP A 40 -1.94 -32.73 1.89
CA ASP A 40 -1.74 -31.59 2.77
C ASP A 40 -1.14 -31.99 4.12
N LEU A 41 -0.11 -31.27 4.56
CA LEU A 41 0.56 -31.48 5.84
C LEU A 41 -0.26 -30.91 7.02
N GLY A 42 -1.30 -30.12 6.74
CA GLY A 42 -2.14 -29.49 7.77
C GLY A 42 -1.48 -28.30 8.45
N VAL A 43 -0.51 -27.66 7.80
CA VAL A 43 0.19 -26.45 8.26
C VAL A 43 -0.59 -25.19 7.86
N SER A 44 -0.45 -24.12 8.64
CA SER A 44 -0.95 -22.78 8.25
C SER A 44 -0.22 -22.20 7.03
N ARG A 45 -0.68 -21.06 6.48
CA ARG A 45 0.08 -20.27 5.46
C ARG A 45 1.49 -19.87 5.96
N SER A 46 1.68 -19.86 7.28
CA SER A 46 2.95 -19.68 7.95
C SER A 46 3.69 -21.00 8.26
N GLY A 47 3.32 -22.15 7.71
CA GLY A 47 4.03 -23.41 7.96
C GLY A 47 3.96 -23.94 9.40
N ASP A 48 3.18 -23.29 10.28
CA ASP A 48 3.05 -23.63 11.70
C ASP A 48 1.79 -24.49 11.92
N GLY A 49 1.87 -25.48 12.82
CA GLY A 49 0.79 -26.41 13.17
C GLY A 49 0.75 -27.70 12.33
N THR A 50 -0.04 -28.69 12.76
CA THR A 50 -0.30 -29.94 12.01
C THR A 50 -1.73 -30.41 12.26
N SER A 51 -2.61 -30.29 11.26
CA SER A 51 -3.99 -30.78 11.30
C SER A 51 -4.32 -31.65 10.10
N THR A 52 -4.36 -32.98 10.27
CA THR A 52 -4.64 -33.94 9.18
C THR A 52 -6.01 -33.72 8.52
N SER A 53 -6.96 -33.14 9.26
CA SER A 53 -8.35 -32.91 8.82
C SER A 53 -8.49 -32.07 7.54
N ALA A 54 -7.51 -31.25 7.18
CA ALA A 54 -7.60 -30.40 5.99
C ALA A 54 -7.65 -31.21 4.68
N ALA A 55 -6.84 -32.28 4.58
CA ALA A 55 -6.87 -33.18 3.42
C ALA A 55 -8.13 -34.05 3.43
N ASP A 56 -8.52 -34.57 4.60
CA ASP A 56 -9.72 -35.41 4.77
C ASP A 56 -11.01 -34.70 4.32
N VAL A 57 -11.22 -33.45 4.73
CA VAL A 57 -12.39 -32.64 4.34
C VAL A 57 -12.53 -32.54 2.82
N VAL A 58 -11.44 -32.32 2.10
CA VAL A 58 -11.47 -32.22 0.63
C VAL A 58 -11.69 -33.58 -0.03
N VAL A 59 -11.13 -34.65 0.54
CA VAL A 59 -11.37 -36.03 0.07
C VAL A 59 -12.83 -36.43 0.24
N ASP A 60 -13.45 -36.09 1.37
CA ASP A 60 -14.85 -36.37 1.65
C ASP A 60 -15.80 -35.53 0.79
N GLU A 61 -15.46 -34.26 0.50
CA GLU A 61 -16.17 -33.45 -0.50
C GLU A 61 -16.15 -34.10 -1.90
N ILE A 62 -14.98 -34.56 -2.37
CA ILE A 62 -14.85 -35.25 -3.66
C ILE A 62 -15.67 -36.56 -3.68
N ARG A 63 -15.56 -37.38 -2.63
CA ARG A 63 -16.29 -38.65 -2.52
C ARG A 63 -17.80 -38.45 -2.46
N LYS A 64 -18.27 -37.44 -1.71
CA LYS A 64 -19.70 -37.08 -1.62
C LYS A 64 -20.26 -36.57 -2.94
N ALA A 65 -19.42 -35.95 -3.78
CA ALA A 65 -19.76 -35.59 -5.16
C ALA A 65 -19.65 -36.76 -6.17
N GLY A 66 -19.34 -37.98 -5.71
CA GLY A 66 -19.20 -39.18 -6.56
C GLY A 66 -17.82 -39.38 -7.20
N GLY A 67 -16.85 -38.51 -6.90
CA GLY A 67 -15.47 -38.62 -7.36
C GLY A 67 -14.62 -39.60 -6.55
N LYS A 68 -13.38 -39.84 -7.00
CA LYS A 68 -12.41 -40.73 -6.34
C LYS A 68 -11.29 -39.90 -5.73
N ALA A 69 -11.10 -39.98 -4.42
CA ALA A 69 -9.99 -39.32 -3.74
C ALA A 69 -9.43 -40.11 -2.55
N VAL A 70 -8.17 -39.82 -2.21
CA VAL A 70 -7.43 -40.33 -1.05
C VAL A 70 -6.55 -39.22 -0.48
N ALA A 71 -6.44 -39.15 0.84
CA ALA A 71 -5.64 -38.16 1.54
C ALA A 71 -4.16 -38.59 1.63
N ASN A 72 -3.25 -37.63 1.68
CA ASN A 72 -1.86 -37.83 2.07
C ASN A 72 -1.41 -36.68 3.01
N TYR A 73 -0.68 -37.03 4.07
CA TYR A 73 -0.29 -36.09 5.13
C TYR A 73 1.23 -35.85 5.22
N ASN A 74 2.00 -36.29 4.20
CA ASN A 74 3.46 -36.19 4.25
C ASN A 74 3.92 -34.77 3.88
N SER A 75 5.12 -34.41 4.34
CA SER A 75 5.81 -33.24 3.80
C SER A 75 6.09 -33.45 2.31
N VAL A 76 6.05 -32.38 1.52
CA VAL A 76 6.46 -32.44 0.11
C VAL A 76 7.93 -32.82 -0.08
N GLU A 77 8.74 -32.72 0.97
CA GLU A 77 10.11 -33.25 1.00
C GLU A 77 10.17 -34.79 0.94
N ASP A 78 9.12 -35.47 1.41
CA ASP A 78 8.91 -36.92 1.34
C ASP A 78 8.08 -37.30 0.08
N GLY A 79 8.42 -36.70 -1.06
CA GLY A 79 7.67 -36.85 -2.31
C GLY A 79 7.51 -38.29 -2.82
N ASP A 80 8.40 -39.19 -2.40
CA ASP A 80 8.31 -40.63 -2.61
C ASP A 80 7.08 -41.23 -1.91
N LYS A 81 6.79 -40.86 -0.66
CA LYS A 81 5.60 -41.34 0.10
C LYS A 81 4.29 -40.80 -0.49
N ILE A 82 4.33 -39.61 -1.07
CA ILE A 82 3.19 -38.99 -1.76
C ILE A 82 2.85 -39.78 -3.02
N VAL A 83 3.86 -40.07 -3.85
CA VAL A 83 3.72 -40.91 -5.05
C VAL A 83 3.38 -42.35 -4.70
N GLU A 84 3.94 -42.92 -3.64
CA GLU A 84 3.62 -44.26 -3.16
C GLU A 84 2.13 -44.39 -2.79
N THR A 85 1.53 -43.33 -2.23
CA THR A 85 0.09 -43.31 -1.92
C THR A 85 -0.77 -43.35 -3.19
N ALA A 86 -0.39 -42.61 -4.22
CA ALA A 86 -1.04 -42.68 -5.53
C ALA A 86 -0.94 -44.08 -6.15
N MET A 87 0.24 -44.69 -6.08
CA MET A 87 0.49 -46.04 -6.60
C MET A 87 -0.29 -47.12 -5.81
N LYS A 88 -0.36 -47.01 -4.48
CA LYS A 88 -1.14 -47.91 -3.62
C LYS A 88 -2.64 -47.81 -3.86
N ALA A 89 -3.17 -46.60 -4.04
CA ALA A 89 -4.60 -46.37 -4.21
C ALA A 89 -5.10 -46.65 -5.65
N TYR A 90 -4.29 -46.32 -6.66
CA TYR A 90 -4.74 -46.24 -8.06
C TYR A 90 -3.79 -46.89 -9.08
N GLY A 91 -2.62 -47.39 -8.67
CA GLY A 91 -1.68 -48.13 -9.53
C GLY A 91 -0.92 -47.30 -10.58
N ARG A 92 -1.14 -45.98 -10.65
CA ARG A 92 -0.52 -45.06 -11.62
C ARG A 92 -0.45 -43.62 -11.10
N VAL A 93 0.29 -42.76 -11.79
CA VAL A 93 0.28 -41.29 -11.64
C VAL A 93 0.33 -40.70 -13.03
N ASP A 94 -0.55 -39.75 -13.37
CA ASP A 94 -0.59 -39.08 -14.68
C ASP A 94 -0.23 -37.60 -14.59
N ILE A 95 -0.65 -36.94 -13.51
CA ILE A 95 -0.59 -35.49 -13.35
C ILE A 95 0.00 -35.16 -11.97
N VAL A 96 0.96 -34.25 -11.91
CA VAL A 96 1.54 -33.72 -10.66
C VAL A 96 1.41 -32.20 -10.64
N ILE A 97 0.69 -31.67 -9.67
CA ILE A 97 0.50 -30.23 -9.46
C ILE A 97 1.29 -29.80 -8.22
N ASN A 98 2.44 -29.17 -8.47
CA ASN A 98 3.34 -28.62 -7.46
C ASN A 98 2.85 -27.24 -7.01
N ASN A 99 1.81 -27.25 -6.16
CA ASN A 99 1.13 -26.07 -5.64
C ASN A 99 1.50 -25.73 -4.18
N ALA A 100 1.97 -26.70 -3.39
CA ALA A 100 2.28 -26.50 -1.97
C ALA A 100 3.19 -25.29 -1.72
N GLY A 101 2.88 -24.52 -0.68
CA GLY A 101 3.60 -23.29 -0.40
C GLY A 101 3.23 -22.61 0.91
N ILE A 102 4.20 -21.89 1.44
CA ILE A 102 4.15 -21.11 2.70
C ILE A 102 4.83 -19.76 2.51
N LEU A 103 4.62 -18.80 3.42
CA LEU A 103 5.23 -17.47 3.39
C LEU A 103 6.09 -17.19 4.63
N ARG A 104 7.14 -16.39 4.41
CA ARG A 104 8.11 -15.92 5.42
C ARG A 104 8.56 -14.49 5.07
N ASP A 105 7.58 -13.60 4.94
CA ASP A 105 7.76 -12.23 4.46
C ASP A 105 8.54 -11.39 5.48
N LYS A 106 9.78 -11.02 5.14
CA LYS A 106 10.70 -10.18 5.91
C LYS A 106 11.61 -9.45 4.93
N SER A 107 11.84 -8.16 5.15
CA SER A 107 12.90 -7.44 4.42
C SER A 107 14.23 -8.21 4.49
N PHE A 108 15.03 -8.15 3.44
CA PHE A 108 16.28 -8.90 3.31
C PHE A 108 17.20 -8.71 4.51
N ALA A 109 17.24 -7.49 5.06
CA ALA A 109 18.00 -7.12 6.25
C ALA A 109 17.49 -7.74 7.59
N ARG A 110 16.27 -8.28 7.61
CA ARG A 110 15.60 -8.92 8.78
C ARG A 110 15.33 -10.41 8.60
N MET A 111 15.41 -10.93 7.38
CA MET A 111 15.25 -12.35 7.07
C MET A 111 16.31 -13.19 7.80
N THR A 112 15.96 -14.36 8.33
CA THR A 112 16.91 -15.33 8.91
C THR A 112 17.18 -16.47 7.93
N ASP A 113 18.24 -17.24 8.15
CA ASP A 113 18.55 -18.34 7.24
C ASP A 113 17.50 -19.47 7.36
N ALA A 114 16.88 -19.64 8.53
CA ALA A 114 15.73 -20.52 8.70
C ALA A 114 14.52 -20.07 7.87
N ASP A 115 14.26 -18.75 7.76
CA ASP A 115 13.21 -18.21 6.88
C ASP A 115 13.48 -18.47 5.39
N TRP A 116 14.76 -18.59 5.00
CA TRP A 116 15.18 -18.89 3.63
C TRP A 116 15.13 -20.39 3.35
N ASP A 117 15.79 -21.18 4.20
CA ASP A 117 15.94 -22.63 4.05
C ASP A 117 14.56 -23.31 4.04
N LEU A 118 13.63 -22.89 4.91
CA LEU A 118 12.26 -23.41 4.96
C LEU A 118 11.47 -23.12 3.66
N ILE A 119 11.63 -21.92 3.08
CA ILE A 119 10.97 -21.55 1.83
C ILE A 119 11.55 -22.35 0.65
N GLN A 120 12.87 -22.51 0.59
CA GLN A 120 13.51 -23.33 -0.44
C GLN A 120 13.17 -24.82 -0.28
N ALA A 121 13.08 -25.33 0.95
CA ALA A 121 12.68 -26.70 1.25
C ALA A 121 11.27 -27.01 0.74
N VAL A 122 10.27 -26.22 1.12
CA VAL A 122 8.87 -26.48 0.73
C VAL A 122 8.64 -26.23 -0.77
N HIS A 123 9.02 -25.05 -1.29
CA HIS A 123 8.64 -24.67 -2.65
C HIS A 123 9.50 -25.33 -3.73
N VAL A 124 10.82 -25.40 -3.53
CA VAL A 124 11.77 -25.83 -4.57
C VAL A 124 12.16 -27.29 -4.39
N LYS A 125 12.64 -27.68 -3.21
CA LYS A 125 13.03 -29.07 -2.93
C LYS A 125 11.81 -30.00 -2.86
N GLY A 126 10.67 -29.54 -2.34
CA GLY A 126 9.42 -30.29 -2.35
C GLY A 126 8.92 -30.60 -3.77
N SER A 127 8.83 -29.56 -4.62
CA SER A 127 8.49 -29.72 -6.04
C SER A 127 9.46 -30.67 -6.77
N TYR A 128 10.77 -30.56 -6.48
CA TYR A 128 11.78 -31.51 -6.95
C TYR A 128 11.48 -32.94 -6.51
N LYS A 129 11.28 -33.18 -5.21
CA LYS A 129 11.07 -34.50 -4.61
C LYS A 129 9.84 -35.22 -5.16
N VAL A 130 8.67 -34.55 -5.20
CA VAL A 130 7.43 -35.13 -5.73
C VAL A 130 7.57 -35.45 -7.22
N THR A 131 8.10 -34.50 -8.00
CA THR A 131 8.29 -34.70 -9.46
C THR A 131 9.32 -35.78 -9.75
N LYS A 132 10.40 -35.86 -8.97
CA LYS A 132 11.45 -36.89 -9.07
C LYS A 132 10.89 -38.29 -8.83
N ALA A 133 10.03 -38.46 -7.83
CA ALA A 133 9.39 -39.74 -7.53
C ALA A 133 8.40 -40.17 -8.63
N ALA A 134 7.68 -39.22 -9.25
CA ALA A 134 6.76 -39.51 -10.35
C ALA A 134 7.47 -39.77 -11.70
N TRP A 135 8.70 -39.27 -11.90
CA TRP A 135 9.35 -39.18 -13.20
C TRP A 135 9.53 -40.52 -13.93
N ASP A 136 10.00 -41.56 -13.22
CA ASP A 136 10.19 -42.87 -13.84
C ASP A 136 8.87 -43.63 -14.09
N ILE A 137 7.76 -43.24 -13.43
CA ILE A 137 6.41 -43.73 -13.76
C ILE A 137 5.98 -43.09 -15.09
N PHE A 138 6.06 -41.77 -15.20
CA PHE A 138 5.72 -41.02 -16.42
C PHE A 138 6.49 -41.52 -17.65
N LYS A 139 7.80 -41.76 -17.50
CA LYS A 139 8.64 -42.30 -18.59
C LYS A 139 8.25 -43.71 -19.02
N LYS A 140 7.89 -44.60 -18.08
CA LYS A 140 7.46 -45.97 -18.39
C LYS A 140 6.14 -45.99 -19.14
N GLN A 141 5.18 -45.15 -18.74
CA GLN A 141 3.85 -45.08 -19.36
C GLN A 141 3.77 -44.16 -20.58
N LYS A 142 4.86 -43.46 -20.93
CA LYS A 142 4.94 -42.50 -22.06
C LYS A 142 3.86 -41.41 -21.99
N TYR A 143 3.62 -40.90 -20.78
CA TYR A 143 2.68 -39.82 -20.51
C TYR A 143 2.98 -39.18 -19.15
N GLY A 144 2.99 -37.86 -19.10
CA GLY A 144 2.95 -37.11 -17.84
C GLY A 144 2.57 -35.65 -18.07
N ARG A 145 1.95 -35.03 -17.06
CA ARG A 145 1.66 -33.60 -17.06
C ARG A 145 2.05 -33.01 -15.71
N ILE A 146 2.86 -31.97 -15.72
CA ILE A 146 3.43 -31.36 -14.52
C ILE A 146 3.11 -29.87 -14.53
N ILE A 147 2.61 -29.36 -13.41
CA ILE A 147 2.35 -27.93 -13.21
C ILE A 147 3.22 -27.42 -12.07
N MET A 148 4.02 -26.41 -12.36
CA MET A 148 4.80 -25.66 -11.38
C MET A 148 4.07 -24.37 -11.01
N THR A 149 3.88 -24.10 -9.72
CA THR A 149 3.24 -22.84 -9.26
C THR A 149 4.31 -21.81 -8.88
N ALA A 150 4.62 -20.91 -9.80
CA ALA A 150 5.39 -19.69 -9.61
C ALA A 150 4.51 -18.56 -9.01
N SER A 151 4.88 -17.29 -9.23
CA SER A 151 4.10 -16.11 -8.85
C SER A 151 4.65 -14.86 -9.55
N ALA A 152 3.85 -13.79 -9.65
CA ALA A 152 4.34 -12.49 -10.11
C ALA A 152 5.50 -11.95 -9.25
N ALA A 153 5.48 -12.21 -7.92
CA ALA A 153 6.60 -11.88 -7.04
C ALA A 153 7.87 -12.68 -7.40
N GLY A 154 7.76 -13.88 -7.96
CA GLY A 154 8.89 -14.60 -8.56
C GLY A 154 9.43 -13.89 -9.80
N ILE A 155 8.54 -13.54 -10.73
CA ILE A 155 8.86 -12.98 -12.05
C ILE A 155 9.52 -11.59 -11.92
N TYR A 156 8.91 -10.69 -11.15
CA TYR A 156 9.32 -9.27 -11.05
C TYR A 156 10.01 -8.89 -9.74
N GLY A 157 10.10 -9.82 -8.77
CA GLY A 157 10.50 -9.50 -7.40
C GLY A 157 9.38 -8.85 -6.58
N ASN A 158 9.49 -8.90 -5.24
CA ASN A 158 8.61 -8.13 -4.35
C ASN A 158 9.31 -7.79 -3.03
N PHE A 159 9.10 -6.57 -2.52
CA PHE A 159 9.77 -6.09 -1.30
C PHE A 159 9.49 -7.01 -0.11
N GLY A 160 10.54 -7.48 0.57
CA GLY A 160 10.41 -8.38 1.72
C GLY A 160 10.11 -9.84 1.39
N GLN A 161 10.21 -10.25 0.12
CA GLN A 161 9.95 -11.62 -0.32
C GLN A 161 11.15 -12.28 -1.01
N ALA A 162 12.39 -11.87 -0.71
CA ALA A 162 13.60 -12.31 -1.42
C ALA A 162 13.79 -13.85 -1.48
N ASN A 163 13.41 -14.57 -0.42
CA ASN A 163 13.36 -16.03 -0.36
C ASN A 163 12.28 -16.62 -1.28
N TYR A 164 11.07 -16.06 -1.25
CA TYR A 164 9.91 -16.50 -2.01
C TYR A 164 10.05 -16.19 -3.50
N SER A 165 10.54 -15.00 -3.87
CA SER A 165 10.82 -14.62 -5.26
C SER A 165 11.88 -15.53 -5.88
N ALA A 166 12.97 -15.79 -5.15
CA ALA A 166 13.99 -16.75 -5.57
C ALA A 166 13.42 -18.17 -5.78
N ALA A 167 12.61 -18.66 -4.83
CA ALA A 167 11.98 -19.96 -4.93
C ALA A 167 11.00 -20.07 -6.11
N LYS A 168 10.12 -19.07 -6.28
CA LYS A 168 9.06 -19.10 -7.29
C LYS A 168 9.59 -18.92 -8.71
N LEU A 169 10.69 -18.19 -8.91
CA LEU A 169 11.30 -18.11 -10.24
C LEU A 169 12.19 -19.32 -10.57
N ALA A 170 12.83 -19.95 -9.58
CA ALA A 170 13.56 -21.22 -9.78
C ALA A 170 12.67 -22.31 -10.39
N LEU A 171 11.39 -22.36 -10.01
CA LEU A 171 10.41 -23.30 -10.54
C LEU A 171 10.11 -23.12 -12.04
N ALA A 172 10.20 -21.89 -12.58
CA ALA A 172 9.98 -21.65 -14.01
C ALA A 172 11.07 -22.31 -14.87
N SER A 173 12.35 -22.12 -14.52
CA SER A 173 13.46 -22.77 -15.24
C SER A 173 13.49 -24.28 -15.03
N PHE A 174 13.14 -24.74 -13.81
CA PHE A 174 12.96 -26.16 -13.55
C PHE A 174 11.91 -26.76 -14.48
N SER A 175 10.77 -26.07 -14.69
CA SER A 175 9.75 -26.45 -15.67
C SER A 175 10.29 -26.50 -17.10
N SER A 176 11.00 -25.45 -17.56
CA SER A 176 11.56 -25.40 -18.91
C SER A 176 12.60 -26.51 -19.16
N THR A 177 13.38 -26.89 -18.14
CA THR A 177 14.29 -28.04 -18.23
C THR A 177 13.54 -29.37 -18.26
N LEU A 178 12.55 -29.58 -17.39
CA LEU A 178 11.73 -30.80 -17.41
C LEU A 178 10.94 -30.96 -18.71
N ALA A 179 10.44 -29.87 -19.28
CA ALA A 179 9.80 -29.83 -20.59
C ALA A 179 10.72 -30.39 -21.69
N LYS A 180 11.99 -29.96 -21.69
CA LYS A 180 13.03 -30.42 -22.64
C LYS A 180 13.48 -31.86 -22.38
N GLU A 181 13.61 -32.29 -21.12
CA GLU A 181 13.95 -33.69 -20.79
C GLU A 181 12.82 -34.67 -21.06
N GLY A 182 11.57 -34.23 -20.86
CA GLY A 182 10.35 -35.03 -20.89
C GLY A 182 9.68 -35.17 -22.25
N ALA A 183 9.96 -34.26 -23.20
CA ALA A 183 9.27 -34.20 -24.50
C ALA A 183 9.21 -35.55 -25.25
N LYS A 184 10.34 -36.26 -25.36
CA LYS A 184 10.44 -37.58 -26.02
C LYS A 184 9.65 -38.71 -25.35
N ASP A 185 9.21 -38.49 -24.11
CA ASP A 185 8.45 -39.41 -23.28
C ASP A 185 7.00 -38.91 -23.07
N ASN A 186 6.57 -37.87 -23.83
CA ASN A 186 5.26 -37.19 -23.70
C ASN A 186 4.99 -36.71 -22.25
N ILE A 187 6.03 -36.17 -21.62
CA ILE A 187 5.95 -35.55 -20.30
C ILE A 187 6.04 -34.04 -20.50
N HIS A 188 4.93 -33.33 -20.34
CA HIS A 188 4.89 -31.88 -20.47
C HIS A 188 5.00 -31.23 -19.08
N CYS A 189 5.75 -30.13 -18.98
CA CYS A 189 5.88 -29.37 -17.75
C CYS A 189 5.67 -27.88 -18.02
N ASN A 190 4.62 -27.31 -17.44
CA ASN A 190 4.25 -25.90 -17.61
C ASN A 190 4.22 -25.17 -16.26
N THR A 191 4.41 -23.86 -16.28
CA THR A 191 4.42 -23.00 -15.09
C THR A 191 3.26 -22.02 -15.13
N ILE A 192 2.57 -21.88 -14.00
CA ILE A 192 1.60 -20.80 -13.77
C ILE A 192 2.12 -19.83 -12.71
N ALA A 193 1.80 -18.55 -12.88
CA ALA A 193 2.00 -17.48 -11.92
C ALA A 193 0.62 -16.95 -11.52
N PRO A 194 -0.07 -17.62 -10.57
CA PRO A 194 -1.39 -17.20 -10.15
C PRO A 194 -1.34 -15.90 -9.35
N MET A 195 -2.28 -15.01 -9.65
CA MET A 195 -2.56 -13.83 -8.86
C MET A 195 -3.52 -14.19 -7.73
N ALA A 196 -3.07 -13.96 -6.49
CA ALA A 196 -3.83 -14.26 -5.28
C ALA A 196 -3.84 -13.05 -4.36
N ALA A 197 -4.92 -12.90 -3.58
CA ALA A 197 -4.98 -11.89 -2.53
C ALA A 197 -3.85 -12.10 -1.49
N SER A 198 -3.05 -11.05 -1.35
CA SER A 198 -2.02 -10.84 -0.34
C SER A 198 -2.43 -9.67 0.56
N ARG A 199 -1.87 -9.56 1.77
CA ARG A 199 -2.10 -8.40 2.66
C ARG A 199 -1.75 -7.05 2.02
N MET A 200 -0.76 -7.04 1.11
CA MET A 200 -0.36 -5.83 0.38
C MET A 200 -1.43 -5.42 -0.65
N THR A 201 -1.96 -6.39 -1.40
CA THR A 201 -3.05 -6.16 -2.35
C THR A 201 -4.41 -5.94 -1.66
N GLU A 202 -4.65 -6.52 -0.49
CA GLU A 202 -5.84 -6.27 0.33
C GLU A 202 -5.96 -4.80 0.76
N SER A 203 -4.83 -4.09 0.90
CA SER A 203 -4.78 -2.65 1.21
C SER A 203 -4.78 -1.72 -0.02
N ILE A 204 -4.77 -2.26 -1.24
CA ILE A 204 -4.60 -1.49 -2.49
C ILE A 204 -5.73 -1.75 -3.49
N LEU A 205 -6.21 -3.00 -3.57
CA LEU A 205 -7.27 -3.40 -4.48
C LEU A 205 -8.66 -3.17 -3.85
N PRO A 206 -9.64 -2.69 -4.63
CA PRO A 206 -11.04 -2.63 -4.20
C PRO A 206 -11.59 -3.99 -3.68
N PRO A 207 -12.50 -4.00 -2.69
CA PRO A 207 -13.05 -5.23 -2.10
C PRO A 207 -13.72 -6.19 -3.10
N ASP A 208 -14.34 -5.64 -4.14
CA ASP A 208 -14.97 -6.35 -5.26
C ASP A 208 -13.93 -7.01 -6.18
N VAL A 209 -12.82 -6.34 -6.46
CA VAL A 209 -11.66 -6.94 -7.17
C VAL A 209 -11.06 -8.08 -6.34
N LEU A 210 -10.91 -7.90 -5.03
CA LEU A 210 -10.45 -8.96 -4.11
C LEU A 210 -11.40 -10.16 -4.10
N ALA A 211 -12.71 -9.91 -4.09
CA ALA A 211 -13.73 -10.96 -4.16
C ALA A 211 -13.73 -11.72 -5.51
N ALA A 212 -13.18 -11.14 -6.58
CA ALA A 212 -13.01 -11.77 -7.88
C ALA A 212 -11.67 -12.52 -8.06
N LEU A 213 -10.71 -12.39 -7.14
CA LEU A 213 -9.47 -13.19 -7.11
C LEU A 213 -9.72 -14.63 -6.60
N LYS A 214 -10.76 -15.28 -7.14
CA LYS A 214 -11.19 -16.62 -6.76
C LYS A 214 -10.29 -17.70 -7.39
N PRO A 215 -9.87 -18.75 -6.64
CA PRO A 215 -9.16 -19.92 -7.16
C PRO A 215 -9.74 -20.57 -8.42
N GLU A 216 -11.06 -20.46 -8.56
CA GLU A 216 -11.86 -21.00 -9.65
C GLU A 216 -11.52 -20.41 -11.02
N TYR A 217 -10.88 -19.24 -11.10
CA TYR A 217 -10.39 -18.67 -12.38
C TYR A 217 -8.96 -19.12 -12.75
N VAL A 218 -8.23 -19.76 -11.83
CA VAL A 218 -6.90 -20.34 -12.09
C VAL A 218 -7.02 -21.80 -12.56
N THR A 219 -7.95 -22.52 -11.95
CA THR A 219 -8.18 -23.97 -12.17
C THR A 219 -8.40 -24.37 -13.64
N PRO A 220 -9.15 -23.61 -14.47
CA PRO A 220 -9.44 -24.01 -15.86
C PRO A 220 -8.19 -24.01 -16.75
N LEU A 221 -7.25 -23.07 -16.52
CA LEU A 221 -5.97 -23.05 -17.23
C LEU A 221 -5.12 -24.26 -16.85
N VAL A 222 -5.05 -24.57 -15.55
CA VAL A 222 -4.33 -25.74 -15.03
C VAL A 222 -4.90 -27.04 -15.60
N ALA A 223 -6.22 -27.14 -15.69
CA ALA A 223 -6.88 -28.27 -16.34
C ALA A 223 -6.50 -28.37 -17.83
N TYR A 224 -6.62 -27.28 -18.60
CA TYR A 224 -6.25 -27.30 -20.02
C TYR A 224 -4.77 -27.68 -20.23
N LEU A 225 -3.85 -27.10 -19.44
CA LEU A 225 -2.41 -27.41 -19.45
C LEU A 225 -2.09 -28.86 -19.04
N CYS A 226 -3.01 -29.54 -18.34
CA CYS A 226 -2.89 -30.95 -17.97
C CYS A 226 -3.66 -31.90 -18.88
N HIS A 227 -4.42 -31.41 -19.87
CA HIS A 227 -5.15 -32.28 -20.78
C HIS A 227 -4.22 -32.89 -21.84
N GLU A 228 -4.65 -33.96 -22.48
CA GLU A 228 -3.91 -34.59 -23.58
C GLU A 228 -4.05 -33.86 -24.91
N SER A 229 -5.04 -32.97 -25.03
CA SER A 229 -5.30 -32.15 -26.23
C SER A 229 -4.51 -30.84 -26.29
N THR A 230 -3.61 -30.58 -25.35
CA THR A 230 -2.69 -29.44 -25.44
C THR A 230 -1.28 -29.92 -25.78
N GLU A 231 -0.64 -29.22 -26.70
CA GLU A 231 0.76 -29.42 -27.08
C GLU A 231 1.69 -28.47 -26.30
N GLU A 232 1.14 -27.56 -25.48
CA GLU A 232 1.94 -26.61 -24.70
C GLU A 232 2.88 -27.33 -23.73
N ASN A 233 4.17 -26.99 -23.79
CA ASN A 233 5.22 -27.58 -22.98
C ASN A 233 6.34 -26.56 -22.75
N GLY A 234 6.71 -26.33 -21.49
CA GLY A 234 7.72 -25.34 -21.09
C GLY A 234 7.19 -23.90 -20.97
N GLY A 235 5.89 -23.67 -21.12
CA GLY A 235 5.28 -22.35 -21.06
C GLY A 235 5.18 -21.77 -19.65
N LEU A 236 5.18 -20.42 -19.55
CA LEU A 236 4.95 -19.65 -18.34
C LEU A 236 3.71 -18.76 -18.53
N PHE A 237 2.73 -18.88 -17.64
CA PHE A 237 1.44 -18.18 -17.77
C PHE A 237 1.08 -17.36 -16.53
N GLU A 238 0.72 -16.11 -16.73
CA GLU A 238 0.05 -15.27 -15.73
C GLU A 238 -1.46 -15.53 -15.75
N VAL A 239 -2.08 -15.69 -14.58
CA VAL A 239 -3.50 -16.08 -14.47
C VAL A 239 -4.15 -15.61 -13.17
N GLY A 240 -5.42 -15.18 -13.24
CA GLY A 240 -6.23 -14.74 -12.10
C GLY A 240 -7.35 -13.80 -12.56
N ALA A 241 -8.37 -13.53 -11.75
CA ALA A 241 -9.47 -12.58 -12.06
C ALA A 241 -10.02 -12.65 -13.51
N GLY A 242 -10.12 -13.86 -14.06
CA GLY A 242 -10.55 -14.09 -15.45
C GLY A 242 -9.56 -13.72 -16.56
N PHE A 243 -8.37 -13.17 -16.28
CA PHE A 243 -7.36 -12.87 -17.31
C PHE A 243 -6.27 -13.95 -17.38
N ILE A 244 -5.82 -14.27 -18.60
CA ILE A 244 -4.74 -15.21 -18.87
C ILE A 244 -3.79 -14.64 -19.92
N ALA A 245 -2.48 -14.63 -19.65
CA ALA A 245 -1.45 -14.27 -20.63
C ALA A 245 -0.22 -15.19 -20.54
N LYS A 246 0.49 -15.37 -21.65
CA LYS A 246 1.76 -16.11 -21.73
C LYS A 246 2.93 -15.14 -21.59
N LEU A 247 4.01 -15.58 -20.94
CA LEU A 247 5.27 -14.87 -20.90
C LEU A 247 6.32 -15.58 -21.77
N ARG A 248 7.16 -14.78 -22.44
CA ARG A 248 8.41 -15.23 -23.07
C ARG A 248 9.55 -14.28 -22.70
N TRP A 249 10.78 -14.76 -22.88
CA TRP A 249 11.93 -13.87 -22.83
C TRP A 249 12.00 -13.00 -24.08
N GLU A 250 12.39 -11.75 -23.90
CA GLU A 250 12.73 -10.83 -24.96
C GLU A 250 14.11 -10.26 -24.66
N ARG A 251 14.97 -10.22 -25.68
CA ARG A 251 16.37 -9.80 -25.59
C ARG A 251 16.62 -8.71 -26.61
N SER A 252 17.36 -7.67 -26.24
CA SER A 252 17.85 -6.71 -27.23
C SER A 252 18.78 -7.39 -28.24
N ARG A 253 19.00 -6.80 -29.41
CA ARG A 253 20.15 -7.22 -30.26
C ARG A 253 21.48 -7.07 -29.55
N GLY A 254 21.51 -6.21 -28.51
CA GLY A 254 22.72 -5.81 -27.85
C GLY A 254 23.64 -5.02 -28.77
N THR A 255 24.90 -4.93 -28.36
CA THR A 255 25.96 -4.42 -29.22
C THR A 255 27.18 -5.32 -29.15
N VAL A 256 27.94 -5.35 -30.25
CA VAL A 256 29.22 -6.04 -30.33
C VAL A 256 30.33 -5.01 -30.16
N PHE A 257 31.25 -5.31 -29.26
CA PHE A 257 32.48 -4.58 -28.99
C PHE A 257 33.65 -5.31 -29.67
N LYS A 258 34.68 -4.57 -30.06
CA LYS A 258 35.92 -5.18 -30.54
C LYS A 258 36.56 -5.98 -29.41
N ALA A 259 36.89 -7.25 -29.66
CA ALA A 259 37.37 -8.20 -28.66
C ALA A 259 38.88 -8.04 -28.34
N ASP A 260 39.30 -6.82 -27.97
CA ASP A 260 40.68 -6.45 -27.61
C ASP A 260 40.75 -5.50 -26.38
N ASP A 261 41.94 -4.98 -26.07
CA ASP A 261 42.18 -4.07 -24.92
C ASP A 261 41.39 -2.76 -24.95
N THR A 262 40.76 -2.40 -26.08
CA THR A 262 39.86 -1.23 -26.15
C THR A 262 38.49 -1.51 -25.53
N PHE A 263 38.13 -2.79 -25.31
CA PHE A 263 36.87 -3.16 -24.66
C PHE A 263 36.96 -2.88 -23.16
N SER A 264 36.54 -1.68 -22.79
CA SER A 264 36.63 -1.14 -21.43
C SER A 264 35.24 -0.88 -20.83
N PRO A 265 35.12 -0.74 -19.50
CA PRO A 265 33.87 -0.33 -18.86
C PRO A 265 33.37 1.04 -19.36
N ALA A 266 34.29 1.94 -19.73
CA ALA A 266 33.96 3.22 -20.34
C ALA A 266 33.32 3.04 -21.74
N ALA A 267 33.81 2.10 -22.55
CA ALA A 267 33.20 1.75 -23.82
C ALA A 267 31.80 1.11 -23.64
N VAL A 268 31.61 0.26 -22.62
CA VAL A 268 30.28 -0.27 -22.24
C VAL A 268 29.31 0.87 -21.92
N GLY A 269 29.75 1.85 -21.12
CA GLY A 269 28.95 3.05 -20.80
C GLY A 269 28.63 3.89 -22.03
N ALA A 270 29.60 4.12 -22.91
CA ALA A 270 29.42 4.89 -24.15
C ALA A 270 28.38 4.26 -25.10
N LYS A 271 28.25 2.93 -25.11
CA LYS A 271 27.26 2.19 -25.90
C LYS A 271 26.06 1.68 -25.09
N TRP A 272 25.83 2.19 -23.87
CA TRP A 272 24.78 1.65 -22.99
C TRP A 272 23.39 1.66 -23.63
N ASN A 273 23.05 2.73 -24.35
CA ASN A 273 21.78 2.84 -25.05
C ASN A 273 21.59 1.73 -26.11
N GLU A 274 22.64 1.35 -26.85
CA GLU A 274 22.59 0.23 -27.82
C GLU A 274 22.36 -1.12 -27.12
N ILE A 275 23.04 -1.35 -25.99
CA ILE A 275 22.86 -2.57 -25.18
C ILE A 275 21.40 -2.71 -24.72
N THR A 276 20.78 -1.59 -24.35
CA THR A 276 19.42 -1.56 -23.79
C THR A 276 18.31 -1.31 -24.81
N ASP A 277 18.61 -1.26 -26.11
CA ASP A 277 17.61 -0.98 -27.14
C ASP A 277 16.78 -2.23 -27.51
N PHE A 278 15.46 -2.12 -27.37
CA PHE A 278 14.48 -3.16 -27.73
C PHE A 278 13.69 -2.80 -29.00
N SER A 279 14.23 -1.96 -29.88
CA SER A 279 13.60 -1.60 -31.17
C SER A 279 13.53 -2.75 -32.18
N ASN A 280 14.43 -3.73 -32.11
CA ASN A 280 14.53 -4.90 -33.00
C ASN A 280 14.88 -6.18 -32.21
N PRO A 281 14.05 -6.60 -31.24
CA PRO A 281 14.45 -7.60 -30.25
C PRO A 281 14.45 -9.04 -30.81
N GLU A 282 14.99 -9.96 -30.01
CA GLU A 282 15.03 -11.40 -30.23
C GLU A 282 14.26 -12.15 -29.12
N HIS A 283 13.79 -13.36 -29.43
CA HIS A 283 13.02 -14.21 -28.50
C HIS A 283 13.68 -15.58 -28.30
N PRO A 284 14.89 -15.66 -27.72
CA PRO A 284 15.58 -16.92 -27.47
C PRO A 284 14.80 -17.85 -26.53
N SER A 285 14.87 -19.14 -26.84
CA SER A 285 14.16 -20.26 -26.19
C SER A 285 15.09 -21.40 -25.77
N ALA A 286 16.31 -21.43 -26.31
CA ALA A 286 17.37 -22.37 -25.98
C ALA A 286 18.74 -21.68 -25.96
N VAL A 287 19.69 -22.30 -25.23
CA VAL A 287 21.08 -21.82 -25.13
C VAL A 287 21.84 -21.85 -26.46
N THR A 288 21.31 -22.59 -27.44
CA THR A 288 21.83 -22.72 -28.81
C THR A 288 21.37 -21.63 -29.76
N ASP A 289 20.39 -20.79 -29.36
CA ASP A 289 19.80 -19.76 -30.24
C ASP A 289 20.73 -18.55 -30.42
N THR A 290 21.94 -18.60 -29.85
CA THR A 290 22.94 -17.52 -29.88
C THR A 290 24.26 -18.04 -30.42
N ASP A 291 24.64 -17.59 -31.62
CA ASP A 291 25.91 -17.97 -32.24
C ASP A 291 27.07 -17.13 -31.69
N PHE A 292 27.64 -17.61 -30.59
CA PHE A 292 28.81 -16.98 -29.96
C PHE A 292 30.09 -17.03 -30.82
N LEU A 293 30.16 -17.88 -31.85
CA LEU A 293 31.29 -17.89 -32.79
C LEU A 293 31.14 -16.77 -33.83
N ALA A 294 29.96 -16.63 -34.44
CA ALA A 294 29.66 -15.53 -35.36
C ALA A 294 29.82 -14.17 -34.68
N LEU A 295 29.35 -14.03 -33.44
CA LEU A 295 29.56 -12.82 -32.63
C LEU A 295 31.05 -12.54 -32.37
N LEU A 296 31.88 -13.56 -32.16
CA LEU A 296 33.32 -13.41 -31.95
C LEU A 296 34.06 -12.99 -33.23
N GLU A 297 33.70 -13.57 -34.39
CA GLU A 297 34.27 -13.16 -35.68
C GLU A 297 33.85 -11.74 -36.05
N GLN A 298 32.59 -11.37 -35.80
CA GLN A 298 32.14 -9.98 -35.88
C GLN A 298 32.98 -9.08 -34.98
N ALA A 299 33.14 -9.42 -33.69
CA ALA A 299 33.94 -8.67 -32.73
C ALA A 299 35.40 -8.49 -33.16
N LYS A 300 36.03 -9.50 -33.77
CA LYS A 300 37.40 -9.39 -34.32
C LYS A 300 37.46 -8.38 -35.47
N SER A 301 36.48 -8.40 -36.37
CA SER A 301 36.42 -7.55 -37.57
C SER A 301 36.13 -6.07 -37.32
N LEU A 302 35.53 -5.71 -36.17
CA LEU A 302 35.19 -4.32 -35.83
C LEU A 302 36.43 -3.39 -35.74
N PRO A 303 36.26 -2.08 -35.99
CA PRO A 303 37.25 -1.07 -35.60
C PRO A 303 37.34 -0.95 -34.07
N GLY A 304 38.37 -0.25 -33.56
CA GLY A 304 38.57 -0.05 -32.12
C GLY A 304 37.34 0.54 -31.41
N ASN A 305 37.09 0.11 -30.17
CA ASN A 305 35.93 0.55 -29.40
C ASN A 305 35.93 2.06 -29.13
N PRO A 306 34.76 2.68 -28.86
CA PRO A 306 34.67 4.10 -28.54
C PRO A 306 35.60 4.52 -27.41
N LYS A 307 36.36 5.59 -27.63
CA LYS A 307 37.12 6.25 -26.56
C LYS A 307 36.16 7.05 -25.69
N ALA A 308 36.20 6.80 -24.39
CA ALA A 308 35.47 7.52 -23.37
C ALA A 308 36.38 7.68 -22.13
N ASP A 309 36.03 8.58 -21.23
CA ASP A 309 36.83 8.86 -20.04
C ASP A 309 36.99 7.59 -19.16
N PRO A 310 38.21 7.24 -18.71
CA PRO A 310 38.43 6.03 -17.94
C PRO A 310 37.63 6.00 -16.63
N LEU A 311 36.89 4.92 -16.41
CA LEU A 311 36.19 4.68 -15.14
C LEU A 311 37.16 4.06 -14.12
N THR A 312 37.49 4.78 -13.05
CA THR A 312 38.32 4.29 -11.95
C THR A 312 37.49 3.89 -10.72
N PHE A 313 38.10 3.09 -9.85
CA PHE A 313 37.51 2.52 -8.63
C PHE A 313 38.30 2.94 -7.39
N ASP A 314 38.86 4.15 -7.41
CA ASP A 314 39.74 4.65 -6.37
C ASP A 314 39.04 4.64 -5.00
N GLY A 315 39.68 3.97 -4.04
CA GLY A 315 39.15 3.81 -2.67
C GLY A 315 37.96 2.85 -2.54
N LYS A 316 37.52 2.16 -3.61
CA LYS A 316 36.47 1.13 -3.55
C LYS A 316 37.06 -0.25 -3.25
N VAL A 317 36.30 -1.10 -2.57
CA VAL A 317 36.65 -2.49 -2.27
C VAL A 317 35.68 -3.47 -2.92
N ALA A 318 36.19 -4.44 -3.67
CA ALA A 318 35.42 -5.51 -4.30
C ALA A 318 35.67 -6.87 -3.66
N ILE A 319 34.62 -7.68 -3.53
CA ILE A 319 34.71 -9.11 -3.25
C ILE A 319 34.29 -9.87 -4.51
N VAL A 320 35.14 -10.77 -5.00
CA VAL A 320 34.82 -11.66 -6.13
C VAL A 320 34.90 -13.10 -5.65
N THR A 321 33.84 -13.88 -5.86
CA THR A 321 33.77 -15.29 -5.42
C THR A 321 34.00 -16.26 -6.58
N GLY A 322 34.65 -17.40 -6.32
CA GLY A 322 35.15 -18.29 -7.38
C GLY A 322 36.20 -17.59 -8.24
N ALA A 323 37.09 -16.83 -7.59
CA ALA A 323 38.02 -15.91 -8.23
C ALA A 323 39.40 -16.49 -8.58
N GLY A 324 39.68 -17.74 -8.23
CA GLY A 324 40.97 -18.40 -8.47
C GLY A 324 41.21 -18.83 -9.93
N GLY A 325 40.24 -18.63 -10.82
CA GLY A 325 40.37 -18.93 -12.25
C GLY A 325 39.20 -18.42 -13.09
N GLY A 326 39.32 -18.57 -14.41
CA GLY A 326 38.27 -18.24 -15.38
C GLY A 326 37.70 -16.82 -15.21
N LEU A 327 36.36 -16.72 -15.24
CA LEU A 327 35.62 -15.46 -15.11
C LEU A 327 35.97 -14.68 -13.84
N GLY A 328 35.94 -15.31 -12.67
CA GLY A 328 36.23 -14.61 -11.41
C GLY A 328 37.66 -14.05 -11.34
N ARG A 329 38.64 -14.75 -11.94
CA ARG A 329 40.01 -14.23 -12.09
C ARG A 329 40.04 -12.99 -12.99
N ALA A 330 39.43 -13.06 -14.18
CA ALA A 330 39.41 -11.94 -15.12
C ALA A 330 38.72 -10.70 -14.53
N TYR A 331 37.62 -10.90 -13.78
CA TYR A 331 36.93 -9.82 -13.07
C TYR A 331 37.84 -9.18 -12.00
N SER A 332 38.53 -10.00 -11.22
CA SER A 332 39.44 -9.54 -10.15
C SER A 332 40.61 -8.73 -10.69
N LEU A 333 41.23 -9.21 -11.78
CA LEU A 333 42.33 -8.53 -12.46
C LEU A 333 41.89 -7.19 -13.06
N LEU A 334 40.72 -7.13 -13.72
CA LEU A 334 40.22 -5.87 -14.29
C LEU A 334 39.86 -4.85 -13.20
N LEU A 335 39.14 -5.26 -12.15
CA LEU A 335 38.78 -4.37 -11.05
C LEU A 335 40.03 -3.81 -10.35
N ALA A 336 41.04 -4.65 -10.12
CA ALA A 336 42.30 -4.21 -9.53
C ALA A 336 43.09 -3.26 -10.45
N LYS A 337 43.15 -3.55 -11.76
CA LYS A 337 43.77 -2.67 -12.77
C LYS A 337 43.13 -1.28 -12.82
N LEU A 338 41.85 -1.17 -12.47
CA LEU A 338 41.10 0.09 -12.44
C LEU A 338 41.11 0.77 -11.04
N GLY A 339 41.96 0.33 -10.11
CA GLY A 339 42.19 0.98 -8.81
C GLY A 339 41.45 0.37 -7.61
N CYS A 340 40.62 -0.66 -7.82
CA CYS A 340 39.88 -1.32 -6.74
C CYS A 340 40.79 -2.20 -5.86
N ALA A 341 40.55 -2.24 -4.56
CA ALA A 341 41.14 -3.25 -3.68
C ALA A 341 40.27 -4.52 -3.69
N VAL A 342 40.84 -5.69 -3.97
CA VAL A 342 40.07 -6.90 -4.27
C VAL A 342 40.28 -8.02 -3.23
N VAL A 343 39.19 -8.55 -2.68
CA VAL A 343 39.16 -9.84 -1.99
C VAL A 343 38.90 -10.93 -3.02
N VAL A 344 39.90 -11.77 -3.23
CA VAL A 344 39.86 -12.94 -4.11
C VAL A 344 39.39 -14.13 -3.27
N ASN A 345 38.09 -14.44 -3.32
CA ASN A 345 37.53 -15.62 -2.65
C ASN A 345 37.54 -16.83 -3.60
N ASP A 346 38.25 -17.89 -3.22
CA ASP A 346 38.12 -19.20 -3.85
C ASP A 346 38.44 -20.33 -2.86
N LEU A 347 37.55 -21.33 -2.78
CA LEU A 347 37.74 -22.53 -1.96
C LEU A 347 38.81 -23.47 -2.57
N GLY A 348 39.13 -23.33 -3.86
CA GLY A 348 40.04 -24.20 -4.61
C GLY A 348 39.43 -25.54 -5.04
N GLY A 349 38.12 -25.70 -4.90
CA GLY A 349 37.41 -26.93 -5.30
C GLY A 349 37.43 -27.18 -6.81
N SER A 350 37.22 -28.44 -7.20
CA SER A 350 37.06 -28.87 -8.60
C SER A 350 35.75 -28.37 -9.22
N ALA A 351 35.58 -28.50 -10.55
CA ALA A 351 34.34 -28.08 -11.23
C ALA A 351 33.08 -28.82 -10.73
N ILE A 352 33.24 -29.98 -10.09
CA ILE A 352 32.15 -30.77 -9.47
C ILE A 352 32.04 -30.56 -7.94
N GLY A 353 32.75 -29.56 -7.39
CA GLY A 353 32.69 -29.21 -5.97
C GLY A 353 33.37 -30.21 -5.03
N GLN A 354 34.52 -30.77 -5.42
CA GLN A 354 35.34 -31.64 -4.57
C GLN A 354 36.71 -31.01 -4.28
N GLY A 355 37.24 -31.22 -3.07
CA GLY A 355 38.53 -30.71 -2.64
C GLY A 355 38.51 -29.22 -2.23
N ALA A 356 39.64 -28.77 -1.69
CA ALA A 356 39.93 -27.37 -1.39
C ALA A 356 41.44 -27.12 -1.57
N ASP A 357 41.82 -25.95 -2.05
CA ASP A 357 43.23 -25.59 -2.38
C ASP A 357 43.41 -24.06 -2.36
N SER A 358 44.14 -23.53 -1.37
CA SER A 358 44.35 -22.09 -1.22
C SER A 358 45.06 -21.46 -2.42
N ARG A 359 45.91 -22.24 -3.10
CA ARG A 359 46.81 -21.79 -4.17
C ARG A 359 46.07 -21.14 -5.33
N ALA A 360 44.80 -21.48 -5.54
CA ALA A 360 43.96 -20.88 -6.57
C ALA A 360 43.72 -19.38 -6.30
N ALA A 361 43.36 -19.01 -5.07
CA ALA A 361 43.19 -17.62 -4.67
C ALA A 361 44.54 -16.91 -4.52
N ASP A 362 45.53 -17.56 -3.92
CA ASP A 362 46.90 -17.03 -3.73
C ASP A 362 47.50 -16.54 -5.06
N LYS A 363 47.45 -17.40 -6.10
CA LYS A 363 48.00 -17.07 -7.43
C LYS A 363 47.42 -15.79 -8.01
N VAL A 364 46.10 -15.59 -7.91
CA VAL A 364 45.45 -14.40 -8.49
C VAL A 364 45.75 -13.15 -7.66
N VAL A 365 45.93 -13.29 -6.35
CA VAL A 365 46.38 -12.20 -5.47
C VAL A 365 47.82 -11.79 -5.80
N ASP A 366 48.71 -12.75 -6.05
CA ASP A 366 50.10 -12.47 -6.45
C ASP A 366 50.17 -11.83 -7.84
N GLU A 367 49.35 -12.28 -8.80
CA GLU A 367 49.20 -11.63 -10.11
C GLU A 367 48.74 -10.17 -9.98
N ILE A 368 47.74 -9.90 -9.13
CA ILE A 368 47.26 -8.53 -8.87
C ILE A 368 48.37 -7.66 -8.24
N ARG A 369 49.09 -8.19 -7.24
CA ARG A 369 50.18 -7.48 -6.56
C ARG A 369 51.36 -7.20 -7.48
N ALA A 370 51.73 -8.16 -8.34
CA ALA A 370 52.76 -7.99 -9.34
C ALA A 370 52.40 -6.91 -10.39
N ALA A 371 51.11 -6.75 -10.69
CA ALA A 371 50.59 -5.66 -11.51
C ALA A 371 50.43 -4.31 -10.76
N GLY A 372 50.85 -4.22 -9.50
CA GLY A 372 50.76 -3.00 -8.67
C GLY A 372 49.40 -2.77 -7.98
N GLY A 373 48.46 -3.70 -8.11
CA GLY A 373 47.14 -3.63 -7.48
C GLY A 373 47.12 -4.10 -6.02
N LYS A 374 46.00 -3.88 -5.33
CA LYS A 374 45.78 -4.29 -3.93
C LYS A 374 44.86 -5.50 -3.88
N ALA A 375 45.34 -6.62 -3.34
CA ALA A 375 44.51 -7.80 -3.13
C ALA A 375 44.86 -8.63 -1.88
N VAL A 376 43.87 -9.35 -1.39
CA VAL A 376 43.95 -10.34 -0.31
C VAL A 376 43.17 -11.59 -0.68
N ALA A 377 43.68 -12.77 -0.30
CA ALA A 377 43.02 -14.04 -0.55
C ALA A 377 42.01 -14.37 0.56
N ASN A 378 40.95 -15.09 0.21
CA ASN A 378 40.07 -15.76 1.16
C ASN A 378 39.74 -17.17 0.64
N TYR A 379 39.76 -18.16 1.54
CA TYR A 379 39.57 -19.58 1.21
C TYR A 379 38.27 -20.18 1.77
N ASP A 380 37.41 -19.35 2.37
CA ASP A 380 36.15 -19.82 2.93
C ASP A 380 35.15 -20.21 1.84
N SER A 381 34.29 -21.16 2.16
CA SER A 381 33.12 -21.44 1.32
C SER A 381 32.22 -20.21 1.25
N VAL A 382 31.60 -19.96 0.10
CA VAL A 382 30.54 -18.94 -0.04
C VAL A 382 29.33 -19.20 0.87
N GLU A 383 29.20 -20.38 1.46
CA GLU A 383 28.23 -20.63 2.53
C GLU A 383 28.59 -19.97 3.87
N ASP A 384 29.85 -19.61 4.10
CA ASP A 384 30.39 -18.93 5.28
C ASP A 384 30.81 -17.49 4.93
N GLY A 385 30.04 -16.83 4.05
CA GLY A 385 30.38 -15.53 3.49
C GLY A 385 30.53 -14.37 4.50
N ASP A 386 30.18 -14.58 5.76
CA ASP A 386 30.41 -13.63 6.85
C ASP A 386 31.89 -13.45 7.09
N LYS A 387 32.67 -14.53 7.01
CA LYS A 387 34.14 -14.51 7.05
C LYS A 387 34.75 -13.88 5.79
N VAL A 388 34.10 -14.07 4.64
CA VAL A 388 34.52 -13.46 3.36
C VAL A 388 34.39 -11.94 3.43
N VAL A 389 33.27 -11.42 3.95
CA VAL A 389 33.11 -9.98 4.19
C VAL A 389 34.00 -9.50 5.34
N GLU A 390 34.14 -10.27 6.42
CA GLU A 390 35.07 -9.94 7.50
C GLU A 390 36.51 -9.80 6.99
N THR A 391 36.93 -10.59 5.99
CA THR A 391 38.23 -10.45 5.32
C THR A 391 38.35 -9.10 4.61
N ALA A 392 37.31 -8.62 3.92
CA ALA A 392 37.29 -7.30 3.29
C ALA A 392 37.39 -6.17 4.34
N ILE A 393 36.62 -6.27 5.42
CA ILE A 393 36.62 -5.27 6.51
C ILE A 393 37.97 -5.26 7.25
N LYS A 394 38.57 -6.43 7.53
CA LYS A 394 39.89 -6.52 8.18
C LYS A 394 41.03 -6.01 7.31
N ALA A 395 41.01 -6.29 6.01
CA ALA A 395 42.09 -5.92 5.10
C ALA A 395 42.00 -4.47 4.59
N PHE A 396 40.78 -3.97 4.36
CA PHE A 396 40.54 -2.71 3.64
C PHE A 396 39.51 -1.77 4.31
N GLY A 397 38.91 -2.16 5.43
CA GLY A 397 37.99 -1.33 6.22
C GLY A 397 36.58 -1.15 5.66
N ARG A 398 36.29 -1.61 4.44
CA ARG A 398 34.99 -1.43 3.75
C ARG A 398 34.72 -2.54 2.72
N VAL A 399 33.51 -2.55 2.18
CA VAL A 399 33.11 -3.33 1.00
C VAL A 399 32.13 -2.50 0.17
N ASP A 400 32.35 -2.39 -1.14
CA ASP A 400 31.56 -1.56 -2.07
C ASP A 400 30.90 -2.39 -3.18
N ILE A 401 31.61 -3.41 -3.65
CA ILE A 401 31.22 -4.24 -4.79
C ILE A 401 31.22 -5.71 -4.37
N ILE A 402 30.19 -6.46 -4.73
CA ILE A 402 30.17 -7.93 -4.65
C ILE A 402 29.91 -8.50 -6.04
N VAL A 403 30.76 -9.42 -6.47
CA VAL A 403 30.55 -10.25 -7.66
C VAL A 403 30.33 -11.70 -7.22
N ASN A 404 29.07 -12.12 -7.19
CA ASN A 404 28.64 -13.47 -6.85
C ASN A 404 28.80 -14.38 -8.07
N ASN A 405 29.99 -14.98 -8.21
CA ASN A 405 30.41 -15.77 -9.37
C ASN A 405 30.73 -17.25 -9.04
N ALA A 406 30.93 -17.61 -7.77
CA ALA A 406 31.21 -18.98 -7.36
C ALA A 406 30.20 -20.00 -7.93
N GLY A 407 30.70 -21.16 -8.35
CA GLY A 407 29.88 -22.15 -9.03
C GLY A 407 30.53 -23.50 -9.27
N ILE A 408 29.68 -24.50 -9.49
CA ILE A 408 30.00 -25.90 -9.76
C ILE A 408 28.98 -26.48 -10.75
N LEU A 409 29.27 -27.65 -11.33
CA LEU A 409 28.34 -28.41 -12.14
C LEU A 409 28.11 -29.81 -11.56
N ARG A 410 26.89 -30.32 -11.70
CA ARG A 410 26.48 -31.69 -11.32
C ARG A 410 25.49 -32.23 -12.33
N ASP A 411 25.94 -32.20 -13.58
CA ASP A 411 25.11 -32.39 -14.75
C ASP A 411 24.77 -33.86 -14.93
N LYS A 412 23.48 -34.16 -14.84
CA LYS A 412 22.86 -35.48 -14.94
C LYS A 412 21.44 -35.29 -15.44
N SER A 413 20.98 -36.17 -16.34
CA SER A 413 19.55 -36.24 -16.65
C SER A 413 18.72 -36.34 -15.37
N PHE A 414 17.56 -35.71 -15.35
CA PHE A 414 16.71 -35.61 -14.16
C PHE A 414 16.40 -36.98 -13.54
N ALA A 415 16.27 -38.02 -14.36
CA ALA A 415 16.15 -39.42 -13.92
C ALA A 415 17.37 -39.93 -13.10
N ARG A 416 18.61 -39.53 -13.46
CA ARG A 416 19.86 -39.95 -12.80
C ARG A 416 20.38 -38.99 -11.72
N MET A 417 19.83 -37.78 -11.64
CA MET A 417 20.19 -36.78 -10.63
C MET A 417 19.84 -37.26 -9.22
N THR A 418 20.78 -37.19 -8.28
CA THR A 418 20.56 -37.56 -6.87
C THR A 418 20.22 -36.34 -6.01
N ASP A 419 19.63 -36.56 -4.83
CA ASP A 419 19.41 -35.49 -3.84
C ASP A 419 20.71 -34.71 -3.53
N ALA A 420 21.85 -35.41 -3.46
CA ALA A 420 23.15 -34.79 -3.18
C ALA A 420 23.65 -33.90 -4.33
N ASP A 421 23.36 -34.27 -5.58
CA ASP A 421 23.67 -33.45 -6.76
C ASP A 421 22.76 -32.21 -6.84
N TRP A 422 21.49 -32.33 -6.42
CA TRP A 422 20.56 -31.21 -6.33
C TRP A 422 20.96 -30.24 -5.21
N ASP A 423 21.08 -30.75 -3.98
CA ASP A 423 21.35 -29.96 -2.79
C ASP A 423 22.69 -29.22 -2.87
N LEU A 424 23.75 -29.84 -3.41
CA LEU A 424 25.06 -29.19 -3.50
C LEU A 424 25.04 -28.00 -4.48
N VAL A 425 24.37 -28.13 -5.63
CA VAL A 425 24.23 -27.04 -6.60
C VAL A 425 23.39 -25.90 -6.03
N HIS A 426 22.25 -26.20 -5.39
CA HIS A 426 21.45 -25.18 -4.71
C HIS A 426 22.20 -24.50 -3.54
N ARG A 427 23.02 -25.24 -2.79
CA ARG A 427 23.86 -24.69 -1.71
C ARG A 427 24.93 -23.72 -2.24
N VAL A 428 25.69 -24.09 -3.26
CA VAL A 428 26.77 -23.24 -3.79
C VAL A 428 26.21 -22.01 -4.52
N HIS A 429 25.26 -22.21 -5.45
CA HIS A 429 24.80 -21.12 -6.31
C HIS A 429 23.79 -20.21 -5.62
N LEU A 430 22.59 -20.74 -5.34
CA LEU A 430 21.46 -19.93 -4.91
C LEU A 430 21.58 -19.54 -3.43
N ARG A 431 21.90 -20.50 -2.56
CA ARG A 431 22.09 -20.25 -1.13
C ARG A 431 23.40 -19.52 -0.85
N GLY A 432 24.50 -19.82 -1.55
CA GLY A 432 25.77 -19.11 -1.42
C GLY A 432 25.64 -17.62 -1.76
N THR A 433 24.96 -17.29 -2.86
CA THR A 433 24.63 -15.89 -3.22
C THR A 433 23.86 -15.16 -2.10
N TYR A 434 23.06 -15.89 -1.30
CA TYR A 434 22.26 -15.35 -0.19
C TYR A 434 23.01 -15.28 1.16
N LYS A 435 23.73 -16.34 1.54
CA LYS A 435 24.06 -16.71 2.93
C LYS A 435 25.51 -16.43 3.34
N GLY A 436 25.68 -15.97 4.58
CA GLY A 436 26.84 -16.29 5.43
C GLY A 436 26.35 -16.78 6.79
N ARG A 437 27.17 -17.52 7.52
CA ARG A 437 26.77 -18.39 8.63
C ARG A 437 27.60 -18.17 9.89
N LEU A 438 26.98 -17.52 10.88
CA LEU A 438 27.47 -17.68 12.25
C LEU A 438 27.25 -19.12 12.75
N LEU A 439 28.33 -19.77 13.16
CA LEU A 439 28.32 -21.01 13.94
C LEU A 439 28.86 -20.69 15.33
N GLY A 440 27.98 -20.62 16.33
CA GLY A 440 28.38 -20.30 17.70
C GLY A 440 27.18 -19.94 18.57
N TRP A 441 26.91 -20.78 19.56
CA TRP A 441 26.13 -20.37 20.73
C TRP A 441 27.02 -19.54 21.67
N VAL A 442 26.40 -18.79 22.59
CA VAL A 442 26.99 -17.87 23.59
C VAL A 442 27.13 -16.41 23.13
N MET A 443 26.64 -15.50 23.99
CA MET A 443 26.51 -14.03 23.88
C MET A 443 25.43 -13.44 22.94
N ARG A 444 24.28 -13.10 23.54
CA ARG A 444 23.09 -12.50 22.90
C ARG A 444 23.12 -10.95 22.85
N TRP A 445 24.28 -10.31 22.78
CA TRP A 445 24.38 -8.84 22.93
C TRP A 445 25.52 -8.13 22.15
N MET A 446 25.91 -8.59 20.94
CA MET A 446 26.71 -7.76 20.02
C MET A 446 26.60 -8.18 18.54
N HIS A 447 25.98 -7.31 17.72
CA HIS A 447 26.19 -7.10 16.26
C HIS A 447 26.01 -8.27 15.24
N ARG A 448 25.93 -7.88 13.95
CA ARG A 448 25.44 -8.66 12.78
C ARG A 448 26.55 -9.53 12.15
N VAL A 449 26.28 -10.39 11.13
CA VAL A 449 26.57 -10.16 9.68
C VAL A 449 26.42 -11.51 8.89
N ARG A 450 26.09 -11.55 7.56
CA ARG A 450 25.90 -12.80 6.72
C ARG A 450 26.66 -12.89 5.35
N PHE A 451 26.14 -12.76 4.11
CA PHE A 451 27.02 -12.62 2.89
C PHE A 451 26.73 -11.46 1.91
N THR A 452 25.93 -11.63 0.84
CA THR A 452 25.25 -10.46 0.25
C THR A 452 24.48 -9.74 1.38
N LYS A 453 23.89 -10.55 2.27
CA LYS A 453 23.29 -10.20 3.56
C LYS A 453 24.28 -9.74 4.67
N ALA A 454 25.60 -9.86 4.48
CA ALA A 454 26.67 -9.29 5.32
C ALA A 454 27.05 -7.90 4.86
N ALA A 455 27.34 -7.77 3.57
CA ALA A 455 27.61 -6.47 2.99
C ALA A 455 26.36 -5.58 3.03
N TRP A 456 25.14 -6.14 3.06
CA TRP A 456 23.92 -5.34 3.12
C TRP A 456 23.86 -4.34 4.30
N PRO A 457 24.11 -4.72 5.57
CA PRO A 457 24.35 -3.77 6.66
C PRO A 457 25.36 -2.66 6.31
N HIS A 458 26.52 -3.01 5.76
CA HIS A 458 27.54 -2.02 5.39
C HIS A 458 27.02 -1.10 4.27
N PHE A 459 26.54 -1.65 3.16
CA PHE A 459 25.96 -0.89 2.04
C PHE A 459 24.84 0.08 2.47
N LEU A 460 23.99 -0.32 3.43
CA LEU A 460 22.96 0.54 4.01
C LEU A 460 23.54 1.71 4.82
N GLU A 461 24.64 1.49 5.55
CA GLU A 461 25.31 2.50 6.37
C GLU A 461 26.02 3.56 5.52
N GLN A 462 26.79 3.14 4.51
CA GLN A 462 27.51 4.03 3.58
C GLN A 462 26.63 4.54 2.42
N LYS A 463 25.37 4.11 2.31
CA LYS A 463 24.43 4.45 1.21
C LYS A 463 25.05 4.25 -0.19
N TYR A 464 25.78 3.15 -0.33
CA TYR A 464 26.42 2.74 -1.58
C TYR A 464 26.60 1.23 -1.57
N GLY A 465 26.24 0.58 -2.67
CA GLY A 465 26.60 -0.80 -2.94
C GLY A 465 26.35 -1.18 -4.39
N ARG A 466 27.14 -2.10 -4.92
CA ARG A 466 26.96 -2.69 -6.24
C ARG A 466 27.07 -4.20 -6.13
N VAL A 467 26.03 -4.92 -6.52
CA VAL A 467 25.98 -6.39 -6.45
C VAL A 467 25.74 -6.92 -7.86
N ILE A 468 26.66 -7.73 -8.35
CA ILE A 468 26.58 -8.41 -9.64
C ILE A 468 26.45 -9.90 -9.37
N ASN A 469 25.28 -10.45 -9.67
CA ASN A 469 25.00 -11.86 -9.52
C ASN A 469 25.24 -12.62 -10.84
N THR A 470 25.66 -13.88 -10.76
CA THR A 470 25.91 -14.71 -11.95
C THR A 470 24.81 -15.75 -12.13
N ALA A 471 23.89 -15.49 -13.06
CA ALA A 471 22.92 -16.46 -13.60
C ALA A 471 23.60 -17.35 -14.68
N SER A 472 22.86 -17.71 -15.74
CA SER A 472 23.33 -18.40 -16.94
C SER A 472 22.19 -18.42 -17.97
N ALA A 473 22.49 -18.51 -19.27
CA ALA A 473 21.50 -18.81 -20.31
C ALA A 473 20.74 -20.13 -20.03
N VAL A 474 21.40 -21.11 -19.37
CA VAL A 474 20.74 -22.34 -18.88
C VAL A 474 19.67 -22.02 -17.83
N GLY A 475 19.87 -21.00 -16.99
CA GLY A 475 18.87 -20.50 -16.06
C GLY A 475 17.71 -19.81 -16.78
N LEU A 476 17.99 -18.96 -17.76
CA LEU A 476 16.94 -18.28 -18.53
C LEU A 476 16.07 -19.27 -19.31
N TYR A 477 16.69 -20.18 -20.06
CA TYR A 477 16.00 -20.97 -21.08
C TYR A 477 15.75 -22.44 -20.69
N GLY A 478 16.38 -22.94 -19.62
CA GLY A 478 16.41 -24.37 -19.28
C GLY A 478 17.26 -25.21 -20.26
N ASN A 479 17.87 -26.29 -19.76
CA ASN A 479 18.69 -27.18 -20.58
C ASN A 479 18.67 -28.64 -20.09
N PHE A 480 18.69 -29.58 -21.03
CA PHE A 480 18.66 -31.02 -20.74
C PHE A 480 19.82 -31.42 -19.81
N GLY A 481 19.53 -32.16 -18.74
CA GLY A 481 20.55 -32.68 -17.82
C GLY A 481 21.07 -31.67 -16.80
N GLN A 482 20.48 -30.49 -16.71
CA GLN A 482 20.92 -29.41 -15.82
C GLN A 482 19.79 -28.87 -14.93
N ALA A 483 18.82 -29.71 -14.57
CA ALA A 483 17.62 -29.30 -13.82
C ALA A 483 17.92 -28.52 -12.52
N ASN A 484 18.85 -29.02 -11.70
CA ASN A 484 19.38 -28.36 -10.50
C ASN A 484 20.05 -27.01 -10.80
N TYR A 485 20.90 -26.96 -11.82
CA TYR A 485 21.64 -25.74 -12.18
C TYR A 485 20.72 -24.68 -12.78
N SER A 486 19.80 -25.06 -13.69
CA SER A 486 18.82 -24.14 -14.28
C SER A 486 17.90 -23.52 -13.21
N ALA A 487 17.38 -24.34 -12.29
CA ALA A 487 16.56 -23.89 -11.17
C ALA A 487 17.33 -22.93 -10.26
N ALA A 488 18.54 -23.30 -9.82
CA ALA A 488 19.36 -22.45 -8.97
C ALA A 488 19.74 -21.12 -9.65
N LYS A 489 20.10 -21.15 -10.94
CA LYS A 489 20.51 -19.96 -11.70
C LYS A 489 19.35 -19.01 -12.01
N LEU A 490 18.13 -19.49 -12.22
CA LEU A 490 16.98 -18.57 -12.36
C LEU A 490 16.44 -18.09 -11.01
N GLY A 491 16.58 -18.87 -9.94
CA GLY A 491 16.32 -18.40 -8.59
C GLY A 491 17.19 -17.19 -8.20
N ILE A 492 18.41 -17.09 -8.75
CA ILE A 492 19.28 -15.91 -8.57
C ILE A 492 18.66 -14.67 -9.23
N VAL A 493 17.94 -14.78 -10.35
CA VAL A 493 17.23 -13.65 -10.98
C VAL A 493 16.08 -13.19 -10.08
N GLY A 494 15.27 -14.10 -9.54
CA GLY A 494 14.18 -13.76 -8.60
C GLY A 494 14.69 -13.12 -7.30
N LEU A 495 15.86 -13.54 -6.80
CA LEU A 495 16.57 -12.88 -5.71
C LEU A 495 17.01 -11.45 -6.12
N THR A 496 17.67 -11.31 -7.26
CA THR A 496 18.19 -10.04 -7.81
C THR A 496 17.09 -9.00 -7.92
N ASN A 497 15.94 -9.36 -8.51
CA ASN A 497 14.80 -8.47 -8.71
C ASN A 497 14.29 -7.90 -7.37
N THR A 498 14.20 -8.73 -6.33
CA THR A 498 13.80 -8.26 -5.00
C THR A 498 14.86 -7.36 -4.35
N LEU A 499 16.13 -7.72 -4.43
CA LEU A 499 17.21 -6.91 -3.85
C LEU A 499 17.36 -5.56 -4.56
N ALA A 500 17.10 -5.50 -5.87
CA ALA A 500 17.03 -4.25 -6.62
C ALA A 500 15.96 -3.30 -6.04
N LEU A 501 14.76 -3.81 -5.74
CA LEU A 501 13.67 -3.05 -5.11
C LEU A 501 14.01 -2.63 -3.68
N GLU A 502 14.57 -3.51 -2.85
CA GLU A 502 14.94 -3.17 -1.47
C GLU A 502 16.14 -2.19 -1.38
N GLY A 503 17.06 -2.28 -2.34
CA GLY A 503 18.33 -1.55 -2.37
C GLY A 503 18.26 -0.15 -2.98
N LYS A 504 17.41 0.06 -3.99
CA LYS A 504 17.35 1.28 -4.81
C LYS A 504 17.34 2.59 -4.00
N LYS A 505 16.52 2.66 -2.94
CA LYS A 505 16.40 3.86 -2.08
C LYS A 505 17.66 4.20 -1.26
N ASN A 506 18.62 3.30 -1.18
CA ASN A 506 19.90 3.48 -0.48
C ASN A 506 21.10 3.47 -1.45
N ASN A 507 20.86 3.66 -2.76
CA ASN A 507 21.90 3.57 -3.82
C ASN A 507 22.66 2.21 -3.77
N ILE A 508 21.93 1.14 -3.46
CA ILE A 508 22.40 -0.24 -3.60
C ILE A 508 21.78 -0.79 -4.89
N LEU A 509 22.60 -0.96 -5.92
CA LEU A 509 22.16 -1.46 -7.22
C LEU A 509 22.53 -2.94 -7.35
N VAL A 510 21.59 -3.75 -7.83
CA VAL A 510 21.74 -5.22 -7.87
C VAL A 510 21.33 -5.70 -9.25
N ASN A 511 22.30 -6.21 -10.02
CA ASN A 511 22.12 -6.65 -11.41
C ASN A 511 22.58 -8.10 -11.56
N VAL A 512 22.19 -8.75 -12.66
CA VAL A 512 22.53 -10.15 -12.93
C VAL A 512 23.02 -10.36 -14.36
N ILE A 513 24.10 -11.14 -14.50
CA ILE A 513 24.69 -11.51 -15.79
C ILE A 513 24.54 -13.01 -16.06
N ALA A 514 24.32 -13.36 -17.32
CA ALA A 514 24.31 -14.71 -17.87
C ALA A 514 25.49 -14.82 -18.85
N PRO A 515 26.66 -15.29 -18.39
CA PRO A 515 27.89 -15.21 -19.18
C PRO A 515 28.10 -16.45 -20.04
N ASN A 516 28.70 -16.26 -21.22
CA ASN A 516 29.35 -17.30 -22.00
C ASN A 516 30.86 -17.02 -22.06
N ALA A 517 31.66 -17.99 -21.60
CA ALA A 517 33.12 -17.97 -21.69
C ALA A 517 33.70 -19.39 -21.58
N GLY A 518 34.90 -19.56 -22.12
CA GLY A 518 35.80 -20.67 -21.89
C GLY A 518 36.29 -20.68 -20.45
N THR A 519 35.91 -21.73 -19.72
CA THR A 519 36.22 -21.94 -18.30
C THR A 519 36.37 -23.43 -18.04
N ARG A 520 36.87 -23.79 -16.86
CA ARG A 520 36.92 -25.19 -16.39
C ARG A 520 35.53 -25.86 -16.36
N MET A 521 34.44 -25.08 -16.27
CA MET A 521 33.07 -25.61 -16.34
C MET A 521 32.63 -25.87 -17.78
N THR A 522 32.88 -24.95 -18.71
CA THR A 522 32.48 -25.11 -20.12
C THR A 522 33.39 -26.08 -20.89
N ALA A 523 34.63 -26.28 -20.45
CA ALA A 523 35.55 -27.29 -20.99
C ALA A 523 35.08 -28.75 -20.80
N THR A 524 33.99 -29.01 -20.08
CA THR A 524 33.35 -30.35 -20.03
C THR A 524 32.41 -30.61 -21.21
N VAL A 525 32.03 -29.57 -21.97
CA VAL A 525 31.02 -29.62 -23.05
C VAL A 525 31.44 -28.89 -24.33
N MET A 526 32.51 -28.09 -24.31
CA MET A 526 33.06 -27.36 -25.47
C MET A 526 34.41 -27.93 -25.91
N PRO A 527 34.71 -27.97 -27.23
CA PRO A 527 36.05 -28.27 -27.75
C PRO A 527 37.13 -27.30 -27.23
N PRO A 528 38.40 -27.75 -27.09
CA PRO A 528 39.49 -26.92 -26.58
C PRO A 528 39.67 -25.58 -27.32
N GLU A 529 39.56 -25.57 -28.64
CA GLU A 529 39.68 -24.35 -29.45
C GLU A 529 38.59 -23.31 -29.15
N MET A 530 37.37 -23.74 -28.80
CA MET A 530 36.29 -22.83 -28.38
C MET A 530 36.53 -22.29 -26.97
N VAL A 531 37.07 -23.13 -26.08
CA VAL A 531 37.44 -22.73 -24.71
C VAL A 531 38.56 -21.68 -24.73
N GLU A 532 39.52 -21.79 -25.66
CA GLU A 532 40.58 -20.80 -25.85
C GLU A 532 40.07 -19.51 -26.52
N ALA A 533 39.13 -19.62 -27.46
CA ALA A 533 38.55 -18.49 -28.18
C ALA A 533 37.64 -17.61 -27.31
N PHE A 534 36.80 -18.21 -26.46
CA PHE A 534 35.82 -17.49 -25.64
C PHE A 534 36.42 -16.94 -24.34
N LYS A 535 37.35 -15.98 -24.46
CA LYS A 535 38.11 -15.47 -23.31
C LYS A 535 37.22 -14.84 -22.23
N PRO A 536 37.37 -15.21 -20.94
CA PRO A 536 36.68 -14.58 -19.81
C PRO A 536 36.83 -13.05 -19.73
N GLU A 537 37.94 -12.53 -20.24
CA GLU A 537 38.24 -11.11 -20.38
C GLU A 537 37.19 -10.37 -21.23
N TYR A 538 36.48 -11.05 -22.15
CA TYR A 538 35.38 -10.49 -22.95
C TYR A 538 34.06 -10.37 -22.18
N VAL A 539 34.03 -10.70 -20.88
CA VAL A 539 32.88 -10.51 -19.99
C VAL A 539 33.17 -9.44 -18.93
N ALA A 540 34.44 -9.33 -18.50
CA ALA A 540 34.85 -8.47 -17.39
C ALA A 540 34.46 -6.97 -17.53
N PRO A 541 34.49 -6.33 -18.73
CA PRO A 541 34.11 -4.93 -18.88
C PRO A 541 32.69 -4.60 -18.44
N LEU A 542 31.74 -5.52 -18.67
CA LEU A 542 30.35 -5.35 -18.20
C LEU A 542 30.27 -5.45 -16.68
N ILE A 543 31.00 -6.38 -16.05
CA ILE A 543 31.01 -6.55 -14.58
C ILE A 543 31.53 -5.29 -13.91
N ALA A 544 32.64 -4.74 -14.41
CA ALA A 544 33.18 -3.50 -13.90
C ALA A 544 32.21 -2.34 -14.16
N PHE A 545 31.59 -2.20 -15.34
CA PHE A 545 30.59 -1.16 -15.57
C PHE A 545 29.41 -1.26 -14.59
N LEU A 546 28.80 -2.43 -14.43
CA LEU A 546 27.73 -2.69 -13.45
C LEU A 546 28.18 -2.48 -11.99
N GLY A 547 29.48 -2.60 -11.72
CA GLY A 547 30.12 -2.32 -10.44
C GLY A 547 30.46 -0.84 -10.20
N HIS A 548 30.32 0.02 -11.20
CA HIS A 548 30.69 1.43 -11.14
C HIS A 548 29.53 2.31 -10.66
N GLU A 549 29.86 3.52 -10.20
CA GLU A 549 28.86 4.50 -9.79
C GLU A 549 28.12 5.15 -10.97
N ALA A 550 28.74 5.19 -12.16
CA ALA A 550 28.13 5.68 -13.40
C ALA A 550 27.05 4.75 -13.99
N CYS A 551 26.90 3.50 -13.50
CA CYS A 551 25.84 2.62 -13.95
C CYS A 551 24.48 3.05 -13.35
N PRO A 552 23.46 3.35 -14.17
CA PRO A 552 22.13 3.74 -13.69
C PRO A 552 21.21 2.54 -13.38
N GLU A 553 21.62 1.33 -13.74
CA GLU A 553 20.76 0.14 -13.79
C GLU A 553 20.66 -0.59 -12.45
N THR A 554 19.47 -1.06 -12.10
CA THR A 554 19.26 -2.05 -11.02
C THR A 554 18.09 -2.96 -11.41
N GLY A 555 18.21 -4.26 -11.11
CA GLY A 555 17.28 -5.29 -11.58
C GLY A 555 17.51 -5.72 -13.04
N GLY A 556 18.57 -5.24 -13.69
CA GLY A 556 18.89 -5.60 -15.07
C GLY A 556 19.42 -7.02 -15.20
N VAL A 557 18.89 -7.75 -16.19
CA VAL A 557 19.38 -9.06 -16.64
C VAL A 557 20.15 -8.87 -17.94
N PHE A 558 21.37 -9.37 -18.03
CA PHE A 558 22.22 -9.23 -19.22
C PHE A 558 22.81 -10.55 -19.68
N GLU A 559 22.79 -10.83 -20.98
CA GLU A 559 23.64 -11.86 -21.60
C GLU A 559 24.91 -11.23 -22.14
N VAL A 560 26.03 -11.95 -22.01
CA VAL A 560 27.36 -11.41 -22.32
C VAL A 560 28.34 -12.53 -22.68
N GLY A 561 29.14 -12.32 -23.72
CA GLY A 561 30.18 -13.26 -24.17
C GLY A 561 30.69 -12.88 -25.56
N SER A 562 31.88 -13.36 -25.95
CA SER A 562 32.46 -13.10 -27.28
C SER A 562 32.60 -11.62 -27.70
N GLY A 563 32.62 -10.69 -26.74
CA GLY A 563 32.63 -9.24 -27.02
C GLY A 563 31.23 -8.66 -27.25
N TRP A 564 30.16 -9.44 -27.11
CA TRP A 564 28.77 -8.99 -27.24
C TRP A 564 28.10 -8.84 -25.87
N VAL A 565 27.21 -7.86 -25.75
CA VAL A 565 26.37 -7.62 -24.56
C VAL A 565 24.95 -7.26 -24.99
N ALA A 566 23.95 -7.95 -24.44
CA ALA A 566 22.53 -7.63 -24.60
C ALA A 566 21.78 -7.62 -23.26
N LYS A 567 20.70 -6.83 -23.19
CA LYS A 567 19.76 -6.81 -22.06
C LYS A 567 18.61 -7.79 -22.33
N VAL A 568 18.17 -8.48 -21.29
CA VAL A 568 17.03 -9.41 -21.31
C VAL A 568 15.92 -8.85 -20.43
N ARG A 569 14.66 -8.99 -20.86
CA ARG A 569 13.46 -8.67 -20.08
C ARG A 569 12.34 -9.67 -20.35
N TRP A 570 11.28 -9.59 -19.55
CA TRP A 570 10.03 -10.31 -19.82
C TRP A 570 9.20 -9.57 -20.86
N GLN A 571 8.66 -10.32 -21.83
CA GLN A 571 7.55 -9.90 -22.66
C GLN A 571 6.34 -10.78 -22.33
N ARG A 572 5.19 -10.14 -22.13
CA ARG A 572 3.89 -10.77 -21.88
C ARG A 572 2.99 -10.58 -23.10
N SER A 573 2.27 -11.61 -23.51
CA SER A 573 1.29 -11.53 -24.59
C SER A 573 0.17 -10.53 -24.25
N GLY A 574 -0.64 -10.15 -25.25
CA GLY A 574 -1.87 -9.40 -24.99
C GLY A 574 -2.88 -10.15 -24.12
N GLY A 575 -2.73 -11.48 -24.04
CA GLY A 575 -3.60 -12.35 -23.26
C GLY A 575 -5.06 -12.36 -23.71
N VAL A 576 -5.90 -12.98 -22.90
CA VAL A 576 -7.36 -12.97 -23.06
C VAL A 576 -8.01 -12.71 -21.70
N GLY A 577 -8.92 -11.75 -21.70
CA GLY A 577 -9.89 -11.54 -20.64
C GLY A 577 -11.12 -12.43 -20.83
N PHE A 578 -11.49 -13.15 -19.79
CA PHE A 578 -12.70 -13.98 -19.71
C PHE A 578 -13.68 -13.42 -18.68
N PRO A 579 -15.01 -13.59 -18.90
CA PRO A 579 -16.03 -13.20 -17.94
C PRO A 579 -15.84 -13.83 -16.56
N ILE A 580 -15.75 -12.98 -15.54
CA ILE A 580 -15.77 -13.38 -14.13
C ILE A 580 -17.19 -13.63 -13.61
N THR A 581 -18.22 -13.36 -14.42
CA THR A 581 -19.63 -13.40 -14.05
C THR A 581 -20.24 -14.80 -14.19
N SER A 582 -19.52 -15.72 -14.85
CA SER A 582 -19.86 -17.13 -14.98
C SER A 582 -18.62 -18.01 -14.71
N PRO A 583 -18.78 -19.31 -14.42
CA PRO A 583 -17.65 -20.22 -14.28
C PRO A 583 -16.85 -20.32 -15.59
N LEU A 584 -15.56 -20.00 -15.54
CA LEU A 584 -14.65 -20.20 -16.66
C LEU A 584 -14.40 -21.71 -16.84
N LEU A 585 -14.51 -22.20 -18.07
CA LEU A 585 -14.33 -23.61 -18.43
C LEU A 585 -13.05 -23.81 -19.26
N PRO A 586 -12.36 -24.96 -19.15
CA PRO A 586 -11.10 -25.19 -19.89
C PRO A 586 -11.29 -25.20 -21.41
N GLU A 587 -12.49 -25.52 -21.91
CA GLU A 587 -12.82 -25.50 -23.34
C GLU A 587 -12.85 -24.07 -23.89
N GLN A 588 -13.24 -23.08 -23.08
CA GLN A 588 -13.21 -21.67 -23.48
C GLN A 588 -11.77 -21.17 -23.62
N ILE A 589 -10.87 -21.66 -22.76
CA ILE A 589 -9.42 -21.43 -22.86
C ILE A 589 -8.87 -22.10 -24.12
N ALA A 590 -9.25 -23.35 -24.39
CA ALA A 590 -8.84 -24.08 -25.59
C ALA A 590 -9.26 -23.35 -26.88
N GLN A 591 -10.51 -22.85 -26.94
CA GLN A 591 -11.05 -22.09 -28.08
C GLN A 591 -10.32 -20.76 -28.31
N ARG A 592 -9.82 -20.12 -27.25
CA ARG A 592 -9.10 -18.83 -27.29
C ARG A 592 -7.58 -18.99 -27.16
N TRP A 593 -7.05 -20.21 -27.28
CA TRP A 593 -5.65 -20.49 -26.99
C TRP A 593 -4.69 -19.69 -27.87
N GLY A 594 -5.01 -19.57 -29.16
CA GLY A 594 -4.24 -18.77 -30.12
C GLY A 594 -4.04 -17.33 -29.63
N ASP A 595 -5.10 -16.67 -29.14
CA ASP A 595 -5.05 -15.29 -28.64
C ASP A 595 -4.30 -15.16 -27.31
N ILE A 596 -4.36 -16.18 -26.45
CA ILE A 596 -3.64 -16.22 -25.16
C ILE A 596 -2.13 -16.22 -25.40
N VAL A 597 -1.67 -16.97 -26.41
CA VAL A 597 -0.23 -17.15 -26.70
C VAL A 597 0.31 -16.22 -27.79
N ASN A 598 -0.53 -15.33 -28.35
CA ASN A 598 -0.13 -14.39 -29.40
C ASN A 598 0.63 -13.18 -28.82
N PHE A 599 1.86 -12.97 -29.30
CA PHE A 599 2.69 -11.81 -28.93
C PHE A 599 2.74 -10.75 -30.05
N ASP A 600 2.24 -11.08 -31.23
CA ASP A 600 2.52 -10.36 -32.48
C ASP A 600 1.28 -9.59 -32.99
N ASP A 601 0.21 -9.53 -32.17
CA ASP A 601 -1.03 -8.77 -32.40
C ASP A 601 -0.99 -7.30 -31.95
N GLY A 602 0.20 -6.81 -31.55
CA GLY A 602 0.42 -5.44 -31.08
C GLY A 602 -0.05 -5.17 -29.65
N ARG A 603 -0.56 -6.16 -28.91
CA ARG A 603 -1.02 -6.01 -27.51
C ARG A 603 0.02 -6.44 -26.47
N ALA A 604 1.19 -6.93 -26.89
CA ALA A 604 2.24 -7.39 -25.99
C ALA A 604 2.73 -6.26 -25.05
N THR A 605 3.05 -6.63 -23.81
CA THR A 605 3.48 -5.71 -22.74
C THR A 605 4.76 -6.17 -22.05
N HIS A 606 5.46 -5.26 -21.38
CA HIS A 606 6.74 -5.54 -20.72
C HIS A 606 6.68 -5.17 -19.22
N PRO A 607 5.84 -5.84 -18.42
CA PRO A 607 5.72 -5.56 -16.99
C PRO A 607 7.07 -5.71 -16.27
N THR A 608 7.38 -4.73 -15.43
CA THR A 608 8.63 -4.64 -14.64
C THR A 608 8.39 -4.78 -13.14
N SER A 609 7.14 -4.73 -12.71
CA SER A 609 6.72 -4.82 -11.30
C SER A 609 5.46 -5.68 -11.15
N THR A 610 5.21 -6.16 -9.93
CA THR A 610 3.96 -6.88 -9.63
C THR A 610 2.73 -5.99 -9.84
N GLN A 611 2.85 -4.69 -9.57
CA GLN A 611 1.79 -3.69 -9.75
C GLN A 611 1.41 -3.52 -11.24
N GLU A 612 2.39 -3.37 -12.13
CA GLU A 612 2.17 -3.31 -13.58
C GLU A 612 1.56 -4.61 -14.12
N ALA A 613 1.99 -5.76 -13.59
CA ALA A 613 1.38 -7.04 -13.93
C ALA A 613 -0.10 -7.08 -13.51
N PHE A 614 -0.44 -6.62 -12.30
CA PHE A 614 -1.80 -6.53 -11.75
C PHE A 614 -2.75 -5.65 -12.58
N GLN A 615 -2.28 -4.59 -13.24
CA GLN A 615 -3.16 -3.61 -13.91
C GLN A 615 -4.11 -4.25 -14.92
N GLN A 616 -3.65 -5.16 -15.78
CA GLN A 616 -4.52 -5.79 -16.79
C GLN A 616 -5.55 -6.78 -16.21
N PHE A 617 -5.31 -7.30 -15.01
CA PHE A 617 -6.31 -8.07 -14.28
C PHE A 617 -7.44 -7.15 -13.76
N ILE A 618 -7.08 -5.95 -13.31
CA ILE A 618 -8.03 -4.91 -12.91
C ILE A 618 -8.81 -4.41 -14.14
N ASP A 619 -8.13 -4.22 -15.28
CA ASP A 619 -8.78 -3.81 -16.53
C ASP A 619 -9.77 -4.88 -17.03
N ASN A 620 -9.44 -6.17 -16.91
CA ASN A 620 -10.38 -7.28 -17.19
C ASN A 620 -11.57 -7.32 -16.21
N PHE A 621 -11.33 -7.07 -14.92
CA PHE A 621 -12.41 -6.97 -13.93
C PHE A 621 -13.37 -5.82 -14.29
N ASN A 622 -12.82 -4.64 -14.61
CA ASN A 622 -13.56 -3.45 -15.00
C ASN A 622 -14.32 -3.62 -16.32
N SER A 623 -13.76 -4.34 -17.29
CA SER A 623 -14.41 -4.57 -18.59
C SER A 623 -15.56 -5.58 -18.50
N ASN A 624 -15.42 -6.65 -17.71
CA ASN A 624 -16.50 -7.62 -17.51
C ASN A 624 -17.65 -7.07 -16.67
N THR A 625 -17.34 -6.23 -15.67
CA THR A 625 -18.36 -5.47 -14.91
C THR A 625 -18.97 -4.32 -15.71
N ALA A 626 -18.40 -3.94 -16.86
CA ALA A 626 -19.04 -3.07 -17.85
C ALA A 626 -19.90 -3.85 -18.87
N GLY A 627 -19.48 -5.06 -19.27
CA GLY A 627 -20.22 -5.92 -20.21
C GLY A 627 -21.60 -6.36 -19.69
N GLU A 628 -21.72 -6.72 -18.41
CA GLU A 628 -23.01 -6.97 -17.75
C GLU A 628 -23.94 -5.74 -17.72
N LYS A 629 -23.35 -4.54 -17.84
CA LYS A 629 -24.09 -3.28 -17.81
C LYS A 629 -24.57 -2.87 -19.19
N GLN A 630 -23.94 -3.35 -20.27
CA GLN A 630 -24.44 -3.24 -21.64
C GLN A 630 -25.51 -4.28 -21.98
N GLN A 631 -25.45 -5.52 -21.44
CA GLN A 631 -26.55 -6.49 -21.64
C GLN A 631 -27.82 -6.19 -20.82
N LYS A 632 -27.81 -5.13 -20.00
CA LYS A 632 -29.02 -4.54 -19.37
C LYS A 632 -29.53 -3.28 -20.09
N GLU A 633 -28.95 -2.89 -21.23
CA GLU A 633 -29.41 -1.72 -22.02
C GLU A 633 -30.68 -2.01 -22.84
N GLU A 634 -31.77 -2.33 -22.13
CA GLU A 634 -33.13 -1.95 -22.56
C GLU A 634 -34.01 -1.48 -21.39
N GLY A 635 -33.45 -1.38 -20.16
CA GLY A 635 -34.11 -0.81 -18.99
C GLY A 635 -33.41 0.46 -18.50
N GLY A 636 -34.16 1.56 -18.33
CA GLY A 636 -33.64 2.81 -17.78
C GLY A 636 -33.23 2.70 -16.30
N LEU A 637 -32.45 3.69 -15.82
CA LEU A 637 -31.95 3.71 -14.45
C LEU A 637 -33.10 3.91 -13.44
N ASP A 638 -33.37 2.90 -12.61
CA ASP A 638 -34.43 2.96 -11.59
C ASP A 638 -33.99 3.77 -10.36
N ILE A 639 -34.20 5.09 -10.45
CA ILE A 639 -33.91 6.06 -9.39
C ILE A 639 -34.72 5.77 -8.12
N GLU A 640 -35.94 5.22 -8.25
CA GLU A 640 -36.83 4.98 -7.11
C GLU A 640 -36.51 3.67 -6.39
N ALA A 641 -35.91 2.68 -7.07
CA ALA A 641 -35.22 1.57 -6.41
C ALA A 641 -33.95 2.04 -5.70
N ALA A 642 -33.12 2.88 -6.33
CA ALA A 642 -31.89 3.41 -5.75
C ALA A 642 -32.14 4.17 -4.42
N LYS A 643 -33.21 4.98 -4.36
CA LYS A 643 -33.65 5.71 -3.16
C LYS A 643 -34.16 4.80 -2.02
N LYS A 644 -34.53 3.55 -2.30
CA LYS A 644 -35.01 2.57 -1.32
C LYS A 644 -33.89 1.69 -0.75
N LEU A 645 -32.68 1.76 -1.29
CA LEU A 645 -31.53 1.03 -0.76
C LEU A 645 -31.22 1.49 0.67
N GLN A 646 -31.02 0.52 1.55
CA GLN A 646 -30.53 0.75 2.90
C GLN A 646 -29.08 0.30 2.98
N PHE A 647 -28.20 1.21 3.40
CA PHE A 647 -26.80 0.89 3.65
C PHE A 647 -26.59 0.61 5.13
N ASP A 648 -25.65 -0.28 5.44
CA ASP A 648 -25.30 -0.61 6.81
C ASP A 648 -24.71 0.60 7.55
N PRO A 649 -24.93 0.69 8.88
CA PRO A 649 -24.40 1.77 9.68
C PRO A 649 -22.89 1.63 9.84
N MET A 650 -22.14 2.70 9.58
CA MET A 650 -20.70 2.75 9.84
C MET A 650 -20.43 3.30 11.24
N GLU A 651 -19.65 2.55 12.02
CA GLU A 651 -19.19 2.97 13.35
C GLU A 651 -17.94 3.85 13.25
N PHE A 652 -17.91 4.98 13.96
CA PHE A 652 -16.76 5.88 14.02
C PHE A 652 -16.45 6.27 15.47
N THR A 653 -15.32 5.80 16.00
CA THR A 653 -14.84 6.15 17.34
C THR A 653 -13.67 7.11 17.22
N TYR A 654 -13.68 8.18 18.02
CA TYR A 654 -12.65 9.23 17.99
C TYR A 654 -12.38 9.80 19.38
N THR A 655 -11.21 10.42 19.50
CA THR A 655 -10.68 11.02 20.71
C THR A 655 -10.27 12.47 20.46
N GLU A 656 -9.86 13.17 21.52
CA GLU A 656 -9.33 14.53 21.47
C GLU A 656 -8.14 14.63 20.50
N ARG A 657 -7.35 13.56 20.36
CA ARG A 657 -6.28 13.44 19.36
C ARG A 657 -6.79 13.65 17.93
N ASP A 658 -7.93 13.07 17.59
CA ASP A 658 -8.47 13.07 16.23
C ASP A 658 -9.12 14.43 15.90
N VAL A 659 -9.71 15.07 16.92
CA VAL A 659 -10.16 16.47 16.86
C VAL A 659 -8.97 17.41 16.59
N ILE A 660 -7.88 17.27 17.36
CA ILE A 660 -6.65 18.08 17.19
C ILE A 660 -6.03 17.84 15.81
N LEU A 661 -5.95 16.57 15.37
CA LEU A 661 -5.42 16.20 14.06
C LEU A 661 -6.21 16.85 12.92
N TYR A 662 -7.54 16.82 12.99
CA TYR A 662 -8.40 17.52 12.03
C TYR A 662 -8.18 19.04 12.07
N ALA A 663 -8.14 19.64 13.27
CA ALA A 663 -7.94 21.08 13.43
C ALA A 663 -6.62 21.55 12.80
N LEU A 664 -5.52 20.84 13.04
CA LEU A 664 -4.23 21.08 12.39
C LEU A 664 -4.30 20.85 10.87
N GLY A 665 -5.03 19.81 10.43
CA GLY A 665 -5.32 19.51 9.03
C GLY A 665 -6.09 20.63 8.30
N VAL A 666 -6.85 21.45 9.03
CA VAL A 666 -7.53 22.68 8.52
C VAL A 666 -6.85 23.97 8.99
N GLY A 667 -5.54 23.91 9.23
CA GLY A 667 -4.68 25.08 9.42
C GLY A 667 -4.76 25.75 10.79
N ALA A 668 -5.30 25.08 11.82
CA ALA A 668 -5.12 25.55 13.20
C ALA A 668 -3.63 25.52 13.57
N LYS A 669 -3.22 26.45 14.43
CA LYS A 669 -1.81 26.69 14.79
C LYS A 669 -1.61 26.42 16.28
N ARG A 670 -0.36 26.28 16.71
CA ARG A 670 0.03 26.16 18.14
C ARG A 670 -0.48 27.28 19.06
N THR A 671 -0.95 28.39 18.49
CA THR A 671 -1.55 29.53 19.21
C THR A 671 -3.04 29.36 19.46
N ASP A 672 -3.70 28.50 18.68
CA ASP A 672 -5.15 28.26 18.75
C ASP A 672 -5.42 27.18 19.80
N LEU A 673 -5.01 27.40 21.05
CA LEU A 673 -5.00 26.38 22.11
C LEU A 673 -6.37 25.72 22.32
N HIS A 674 -7.45 26.48 22.19
CA HIS A 674 -8.84 26.01 22.18
C HIS A 674 -9.17 24.95 21.10
N LEU A 675 -8.32 24.75 20.09
CA LEU A 675 -8.45 23.75 19.02
C LEU A 675 -7.34 22.69 19.01
N VAL A 676 -6.18 22.97 19.63
CA VAL A 676 -4.98 22.11 19.52
C VAL A 676 -4.44 21.61 20.86
N TYR A 677 -5.11 21.91 21.97
CA TYR A 677 -4.70 21.48 23.31
C TYR A 677 -5.91 21.06 24.15
N GLU A 678 -5.97 19.77 24.45
CA GLU A 678 -7.08 19.08 25.12
C GLU A 678 -7.36 19.57 26.55
N ASN A 679 -6.34 20.10 27.24
CA ASN A 679 -6.50 20.70 28.58
C ASN A 679 -6.65 22.24 28.54
N SER A 680 -7.06 22.81 27.40
CA SER A 680 -7.50 24.20 27.34
C SER A 680 -8.85 24.35 28.03
N ASP A 681 -9.04 25.38 28.86
CA ASP A 681 -10.31 25.68 29.54
C ASP A 681 -11.53 25.79 28.58
N ASN A 682 -11.27 26.05 27.30
CA ASN A 682 -12.25 26.11 26.22
C ASN A 682 -11.90 25.18 25.04
N PHE A 683 -11.35 23.98 25.29
CA PHE A 683 -11.08 23.02 24.22
C PHE A 683 -12.38 22.64 23.48
N MET A 684 -12.38 22.76 22.16
CA MET A 684 -13.60 22.67 21.34
C MET A 684 -13.37 21.93 20.02
N VAL A 685 -14.44 21.34 19.49
CA VAL A 685 -14.44 20.73 18.16
C VAL A 685 -14.89 21.75 17.12
N LEU A 686 -14.16 21.86 16.00
CA LEU A 686 -14.63 22.65 14.86
C LEU A 686 -15.93 22.05 14.31
N PRO A 687 -16.99 22.84 14.09
CA PRO A 687 -18.26 22.40 13.51
C PRO A 687 -18.09 21.53 12.25
N THR A 688 -17.14 21.87 11.39
CA THR A 688 -16.87 21.16 10.13
C THR A 688 -16.26 19.77 10.31
N PHE A 689 -15.82 19.38 11.51
CA PHE A 689 -15.40 18.00 11.81
C PHE A 689 -16.52 16.98 11.55
N GLY A 690 -17.79 17.39 11.61
CA GLY A 690 -18.95 16.53 11.32
C GLY A 690 -18.97 15.92 9.91
N VAL A 691 -18.15 16.41 8.97
CA VAL A 691 -17.96 15.74 7.68
C VAL A 691 -17.16 14.45 7.81
N ILE A 692 -16.23 14.34 8.78
CA ILE A 692 -15.28 13.23 8.90
C ILE A 692 -15.98 11.89 9.23
N PRO A 693 -16.82 11.77 10.29
CA PRO A 693 -17.55 10.54 10.57
C PRO A 693 -18.53 10.16 9.47
N SER A 694 -19.07 11.16 8.76
CA SER A 694 -20.03 10.93 7.67
C SER A 694 -19.35 10.53 6.35
N PHE A 695 -18.12 10.98 6.11
CA PHE A 695 -17.36 10.66 4.91
C PHE A 695 -17.00 9.18 4.85
N ALA A 696 -16.73 8.54 6.00
CA ALA A 696 -16.55 7.08 6.08
C ALA A 696 -17.79 6.31 5.60
N ALA A 697 -18.98 6.70 6.07
CA ALA A 697 -20.25 6.08 5.67
C ALA A 697 -20.65 6.40 4.20
N MET A 698 -20.24 7.56 3.68
CA MET A 698 -20.43 7.91 2.27
C MET A 698 -19.52 7.07 1.36
N ASN A 699 -18.25 6.88 1.73
CA ASN A 699 -17.30 6.04 0.99
C ASN A 699 -17.66 4.55 1.00
N SER A 700 -18.43 4.07 1.98
CA SER A 700 -18.96 2.70 1.99
C SER A 700 -20.20 2.49 1.11
N VAL A 701 -20.73 3.53 0.44
CA VAL A 701 -21.87 3.38 -0.47
C VAL A 701 -21.45 2.64 -1.75
N PRO A 702 -22.05 1.47 -2.07
CA PRO A 702 -21.74 0.73 -3.29
C PRO A 702 -22.42 1.39 -4.49
N PHE A 703 -21.86 2.50 -4.99
CA PHE A 703 -22.38 3.22 -6.16
C PHE A 703 -22.59 2.32 -7.38
N GLY A 704 -21.81 1.26 -7.53
CA GLY A 704 -21.93 0.28 -8.61
C GLY A 704 -23.27 -0.47 -8.65
N ASP A 705 -23.99 -0.58 -7.53
CA ASP A 705 -25.25 -1.32 -7.41
C ASP A 705 -26.44 -0.59 -8.05
N PHE A 706 -26.39 0.75 -8.09
CA PHE A 706 -27.47 1.61 -8.59
C PHE A 706 -27.03 2.60 -9.69
N LEU A 707 -25.73 2.70 -9.97
CA LEU A 707 -25.19 3.44 -11.11
C LEU A 707 -24.43 2.49 -12.04
N PRO A 708 -25.07 2.09 -13.16
CA PRO A 708 -24.37 1.41 -14.22
C PRO A 708 -23.15 2.23 -14.71
N SER A 709 -22.06 1.54 -15.05
CA SER A 709 -20.80 2.12 -15.52
C SER A 709 -20.11 3.11 -14.55
N PHE A 710 -20.41 3.04 -13.25
CA PHE A 710 -19.69 3.80 -12.22
C PHE A 710 -18.18 3.60 -12.27
N ASN A 711 -17.44 4.70 -12.49
CA ASN A 711 -15.98 4.74 -12.42
C ASN A 711 -15.57 5.76 -11.32
N PRO A 712 -14.92 5.32 -10.23
CA PRO A 712 -14.46 6.21 -9.16
C PRO A 712 -13.55 7.36 -9.62
N MET A 713 -12.73 7.16 -10.66
CA MET A 713 -11.84 8.21 -11.20
C MET A 713 -12.60 9.33 -11.92
N MET A 714 -13.88 9.09 -12.25
CA MET A 714 -14.76 10.07 -12.90
C MET A 714 -15.67 10.81 -11.92
N LEU A 715 -15.67 10.41 -10.64
CA LEU A 715 -16.36 11.08 -9.55
C LEU A 715 -15.61 12.34 -9.12
N LEU A 716 -16.34 13.44 -9.02
CA LEU A 716 -15.89 14.70 -8.43
C LEU A 716 -16.84 15.07 -7.30
N HIS A 717 -16.29 15.38 -6.11
CA HIS A 717 -17.08 15.94 -5.03
C HIS A 717 -17.46 17.38 -5.41
N GLY A 718 -18.74 17.62 -5.71
CA GLY A 718 -19.24 18.88 -6.26
C GLY A 718 -19.73 19.87 -5.20
N GLU A 719 -20.62 19.44 -4.31
CA GLU A 719 -21.17 20.29 -3.23
C GLU A 719 -21.26 19.51 -1.91
N GLN A 720 -21.00 20.19 -0.80
CA GLN A 720 -21.14 19.67 0.56
C GLN A 720 -22.17 20.50 1.33
N PHE A 721 -23.05 19.82 2.05
CA PHE A 721 -23.89 20.40 3.10
C PHE A 721 -23.66 19.66 4.41
N LEU A 722 -23.67 20.39 5.52
CA LEU A 722 -23.62 19.88 6.89
C LEU A 722 -24.58 20.69 7.76
N SER A 723 -25.39 19.99 8.56
CA SER A 723 -26.36 20.57 9.50
C SER A 723 -26.14 19.96 10.89
N LEU A 724 -25.86 20.81 11.88
CA LEU A 724 -25.65 20.41 13.28
C LEU A 724 -26.93 20.60 14.08
N ARG A 725 -27.31 19.59 14.87
CA ARG A 725 -28.40 19.68 15.86
C ARG A 725 -27.89 20.07 17.25
N LYS A 726 -26.67 19.65 17.58
CA LYS A 726 -25.94 19.95 18.83
C LYS A 726 -24.45 20.14 18.50
N PRO A 727 -23.65 20.81 19.37
CA PRO A 727 -22.20 20.79 19.26
C PRO A 727 -21.65 19.36 19.29
N ILE A 728 -20.56 19.11 18.56
CA ILE A 728 -19.90 17.81 18.53
C ILE A 728 -19.05 17.66 19.81
N PRO A 729 -19.18 16.56 20.59
CA PRO A 729 -18.34 16.33 21.78
C PRO A 729 -16.86 16.13 21.41
N THR A 730 -15.95 16.35 22.38
CA THR A 730 -14.49 16.32 22.15
C THR A 730 -13.90 14.92 21.93
N SER A 731 -14.64 13.90 22.34
CA SER A 731 -14.39 12.48 22.08
C SER A 731 -15.71 11.73 22.11
N GLY A 732 -15.75 10.53 21.55
CA GLY A 732 -16.94 9.70 21.58
C GLY A 732 -17.01 8.67 20.47
N LYS A 733 -18.19 8.08 20.37
CA LYS A 733 -18.51 7.01 19.43
C LYS A 733 -19.81 7.33 18.70
N PHE A 734 -19.73 7.32 17.38
CA PHE A 734 -20.84 7.68 16.49
C PHE A 734 -21.23 6.52 15.59
N ASN A 735 -22.48 6.58 15.12
CA ASN A 735 -23.04 5.68 14.14
C ASN A 735 -23.57 6.50 12.95
N SER A 736 -22.97 6.33 11.77
CA SER A 736 -23.29 7.10 10.57
C SER A 736 -23.96 6.19 9.53
N ARG A 737 -25.18 6.53 9.10
CA ARG A 737 -25.92 5.77 8.08
C ARG A 737 -26.15 6.60 6.82
N ALA A 738 -25.68 6.09 5.69
CA ALA A 738 -25.90 6.69 4.38
C ALA A 738 -27.27 6.32 3.77
N ARG A 739 -27.76 7.15 2.84
CA ARG A 739 -28.93 6.92 1.99
C ARG A 739 -28.84 7.72 0.69
N VAL A 740 -29.38 7.22 -0.41
CA VAL A 740 -29.52 7.99 -1.65
C VAL A 740 -30.67 8.99 -1.49
N ILE A 741 -30.40 10.29 -1.63
CA ILE A 741 -31.43 11.35 -1.62
C ILE A 741 -31.96 11.58 -3.04
N ASP A 742 -31.08 11.73 -4.03
CA ASP A 742 -31.49 12.00 -5.41
C ASP A 742 -30.43 11.62 -6.44
N ILE A 743 -30.86 11.36 -7.68
CA ILE A 743 -29.99 11.08 -8.84
C ILE A 743 -30.51 11.90 -10.02
N LEU A 744 -29.66 12.78 -10.55
CA LEU A 744 -30.02 13.73 -11.60
C LEU A 744 -29.21 13.48 -12.88
N ASP A 745 -29.89 13.50 -14.02
CA ASP A 745 -29.26 13.40 -15.33
C ASP A 745 -28.71 14.78 -15.75
N LYS A 746 -27.39 14.89 -15.89
CA LYS A 746 -26.70 16.10 -16.36
C LYS A 746 -26.19 15.95 -17.81
N GLY A 747 -26.79 15.04 -18.58
CA GLY A 747 -26.53 14.80 -19.99
C GLY A 747 -25.26 14.01 -20.27
N LYS A 748 -24.09 14.53 -19.88
CA LYS A 748 -22.78 13.83 -20.01
C LYS A 748 -22.26 13.26 -18.67
N GLY A 749 -23.13 13.16 -17.68
CA GLY A 749 -22.81 12.63 -16.35
C GLY A 749 -24.04 12.64 -15.43
N ALA A 750 -23.91 12.02 -14.27
CA ALA A 750 -24.90 12.00 -13.20
C ALA A 750 -24.50 12.98 -12.09
N SER A 751 -25.48 13.54 -11.39
CA SER A 751 -25.29 14.18 -10.09
C SER A 751 -26.04 13.37 -9.05
N VAL A 752 -25.32 12.80 -8.10
CA VAL A 752 -25.85 11.89 -7.08
C VAL A 752 -25.74 12.57 -5.73
N VAL A 753 -26.85 12.62 -5.00
CA VAL A 753 -26.90 13.21 -3.66
C VAL A 753 -27.00 12.07 -2.65
N ILE A 754 -25.97 11.92 -1.81
CA ILE A 754 -25.96 10.98 -0.68
C ILE A 754 -26.19 11.75 0.61
N GLY A 755 -27.24 11.40 1.34
CA GLY A 755 -27.48 11.86 2.70
C GLY A 755 -26.80 10.94 3.70
N VAL A 756 -26.20 11.48 4.76
CA VAL A 756 -25.68 10.71 5.89
C VAL A 756 -26.19 11.30 7.19
N SER A 757 -26.93 10.51 7.97
CA SER A 757 -27.36 10.86 9.32
C SER A 757 -26.40 10.22 10.32
N THR A 758 -25.94 11.00 11.31
CA THR A 758 -25.00 10.53 12.34
C THR A 758 -25.60 10.69 13.74
N THR A 759 -25.66 9.59 14.48
CA THR A 759 -26.14 9.53 15.87
C THR A 759 -25.03 9.27 16.87
N ASP A 760 -25.28 9.62 18.13
CA ASP A 760 -24.53 9.09 19.28
C ASP A 760 -24.92 7.64 19.63
N GLU A 761 -24.30 7.09 20.68
CA GLU A 761 -24.59 5.76 21.23
C GLU A 761 -26.01 5.62 21.82
N GLY A 762 -26.68 6.75 22.16
CA GLY A 762 -28.07 6.78 22.60
C GLY A 762 -29.07 6.75 21.44
N GLY A 763 -28.61 6.92 20.19
CA GLY A 763 -29.44 7.03 19.00
C GLY A 763 -29.91 8.46 18.71
N ASP A 764 -29.43 9.45 19.44
CA ASP A 764 -29.78 10.87 19.24
C ASP A 764 -29.01 11.41 18.01
N VAL A 765 -29.73 11.97 17.03
CA VAL A 765 -29.11 12.54 15.82
C VAL A 765 -28.31 13.79 16.21
N LEU A 766 -27.00 13.77 15.97
CA LEU A 766 -26.10 14.90 16.22
C LEU A 766 -26.00 15.83 15.02
N PHE A 767 -25.84 15.25 13.81
CA PHE A 767 -25.69 16.01 12.57
C PHE A 767 -26.08 15.20 11.32
N GLU A 768 -26.41 15.94 10.27
CA GLU A 768 -26.80 15.44 8.95
C GLU A 768 -25.86 16.04 7.89
N ASN A 769 -25.38 15.23 6.96
CA ASN A 769 -24.59 15.67 5.80
C ASN A 769 -25.33 15.35 4.49
N GLU A 770 -25.19 16.22 3.49
CA GLU A 770 -25.47 15.86 2.09
C GLU A 770 -24.20 16.03 1.24
N PHE A 771 -23.80 14.95 0.57
CA PHE A 771 -22.69 14.90 -0.37
C PHE A 771 -23.26 14.90 -1.79
N THR A 772 -22.98 15.95 -2.57
CA THR A 772 -23.36 16.01 -3.99
C THR A 772 -22.16 15.65 -4.85
N LEU A 773 -22.25 14.49 -5.49
CA LEU A 773 -21.18 13.84 -6.24
C LEU A 773 -21.50 13.93 -7.73
N PHE A 774 -20.61 14.51 -8.52
CA PHE A 774 -20.76 14.62 -9.97
C PHE A 774 -19.92 13.56 -10.67
N ILE A 775 -20.57 12.63 -11.37
CA ILE A 775 -19.93 11.45 -11.96
C ILE A 775 -19.99 11.58 -13.47
N ARG A 776 -18.83 11.83 -14.07
CA ARG A 776 -18.69 12.05 -15.52
C ARG A 776 -18.86 10.73 -16.29
N GLY A 777 -19.49 10.80 -17.46
CA GLY A 777 -19.66 9.65 -18.38
C GLY A 777 -20.96 8.85 -18.21
N ILE A 778 -21.75 9.11 -17.16
CA ILE A 778 -22.98 8.34 -16.84
C ILE A 778 -24.20 9.28 -16.89
N GLY A 779 -24.55 9.74 -18.09
CA GLY A 779 -25.70 10.63 -18.31
C GLY A 779 -26.47 10.23 -19.57
N GLY A 780 -27.61 10.87 -19.81
CA GLY A 780 -28.50 10.52 -20.92
C GLY A 780 -29.48 9.38 -20.62
N PHE A 781 -29.63 8.99 -19.35
CA PHE A 781 -30.58 7.97 -18.89
C PHE A 781 -32.02 8.51 -18.72
N GLY A 782 -32.28 9.78 -19.04
CA GLY A 782 -33.63 10.35 -19.12
C GLY A 782 -34.22 10.84 -17.79
N GLY A 783 -33.40 10.91 -16.74
CA GLY A 783 -33.82 11.36 -15.40
C GLY A 783 -34.08 12.87 -15.27
N LYS A 784 -34.51 13.31 -14.08
CA LYS A 784 -34.67 14.74 -13.74
C LYS A 784 -33.34 15.47 -13.94
N LYS A 785 -33.36 16.63 -14.63
CA LYS A 785 -32.16 17.46 -14.85
C LYS A 785 -31.82 18.39 -13.67
N SER A 786 -32.80 18.69 -12.84
CA SER A 786 -32.71 19.54 -11.65
C SER A 786 -33.35 18.83 -10.47
N GLY A 787 -32.71 18.90 -9.30
CA GLY A 787 -33.24 18.36 -8.06
C GLY A 787 -34.29 19.28 -7.46
N GLU A 788 -35.05 18.75 -6.52
CA GLU A 788 -36.01 19.49 -5.72
C GLU A 788 -35.32 20.41 -4.71
N ASP A 789 -35.96 21.52 -4.36
CA ASP A 789 -35.45 22.45 -3.37
C ASP A 789 -35.57 21.84 -1.95
N ARG A 790 -34.42 21.64 -1.31
CA ARG A 790 -34.26 21.18 0.07
C ARG A 790 -33.81 22.32 1.00
N GLY A 791 -34.06 23.57 0.61
CA GLY A 791 -33.76 24.76 1.39
C GLY A 791 -32.26 25.03 1.49
N ALA A 792 -31.70 25.01 2.70
CA ALA A 792 -30.32 25.41 2.94
C ALA A 792 -29.27 24.57 2.17
N ALA A 793 -29.56 23.28 1.92
CA ALA A 793 -28.69 22.37 1.17
C ALA A 793 -28.59 22.74 -0.33
N THR A 794 -29.66 23.24 -0.93
CA THR A 794 -29.80 23.56 -2.35
C THR A 794 -29.70 25.06 -2.67
N ALA A 795 -29.61 25.91 -1.65
CA ALA A 795 -29.55 27.36 -1.82
C ALA A 795 -28.38 27.81 -2.71
N SER A 796 -28.66 28.78 -3.58
CA SER A 796 -27.67 29.33 -4.53
C SER A 796 -26.55 30.10 -3.86
N ASN A 797 -26.86 30.84 -2.77
CA ASN A 797 -25.90 31.58 -1.94
C ASN A 797 -24.90 32.41 -2.78
N ASN A 798 -25.41 33.10 -3.80
CA ASN A 798 -24.59 34.02 -4.61
C ASN A 798 -24.14 35.20 -3.72
N PRO A 799 -22.87 35.64 -3.77
CA PRO A 799 -22.43 36.86 -3.11
C PRO A 799 -23.28 38.07 -3.53
N PRO A 800 -23.67 38.96 -2.60
CA PRO A 800 -24.38 40.19 -2.95
C PRO A 800 -23.45 41.15 -3.72
N ASN A 801 -24.03 42.02 -4.55
CA ASN A 801 -23.29 42.97 -5.38
C ASN A 801 -22.76 44.18 -4.57
N ARG A 802 -21.91 43.90 -3.60
CA ARG A 802 -21.26 44.86 -2.68
C ARG A 802 -19.93 44.27 -2.17
N PRO A 803 -18.98 45.09 -1.67
CA PRO A 803 -17.76 44.57 -1.05
C PRO A 803 -18.04 43.60 0.11
N PRO A 804 -17.14 42.63 0.40
CA PRO A 804 -17.25 41.76 1.57
C PRO A 804 -17.24 42.56 2.88
N ASP A 805 -18.02 42.12 3.86
CA ASP A 805 -18.03 42.67 5.22
C ASP A 805 -16.77 42.27 6.01
N ALA A 806 -16.21 41.11 5.68
CA ALA A 806 -14.95 40.63 6.23
C ALA A 806 -14.16 39.82 5.20
N ILE A 807 -12.84 39.88 5.30
CA ILE A 807 -11.91 39.09 4.49
C ILE A 807 -10.85 38.50 5.42
N VAL A 808 -10.69 37.17 5.38
CA VAL A 808 -9.64 36.46 6.12
C VAL A 808 -8.75 35.73 5.12
N ARG A 809 -7.43 35.89 5.26
CA ARG A 809 -6.42 35.22 4.41
C ARG A 809 -5.62 34.24 5.25
N GLU A 810 -5.51 33.00 4.78
CA GLU A 810 -4.65 31.99 5.37
C GLU A 810 -3.83 31.28 4.28
N LYS A 811 -2.50 31.28 4.44
CA LYS A 811 -1.61 30.51 3.58
C LYS A 811 -1.54 29.08 4.10
N THR A 812 -1.83 28.12 3.23
CA THR A 812 -1.74 26.68 3.53
C THR A 812 -0.28 26.22 3.57
N SER A 813 0.01 25.13 4.28
CA SER A 813 1.31 24.45 4.16
C SER A 813 1.40 23.68 2.84
N GLU A 814 2.62 23.43 2.34
CA GLU A 814 2.86 22.43 1.28
C GLU A 814 2.43 21.03 1.76
N ASP A 815 2.61 20.73 3.05
CA ASP A 815 2.18 19.47 3.68
C ASP A 815 0.67 19.44 4.03
N GLN A 816 -0.12 20.47 3.71
CA GLN A 816 -1.50 20.59 4.24
C GLN A 816 -2.39 19.40 3.85
N ALA A 817 -2.27 18.91 2.61
CA ALA A 817 -2.99 17.72 2.14
C ALA A 817 -2.47 16.42 2.77
N ALA A 818 -1.15 16.34 3.01
CA ALA A 818 -0.50 15.20 3.67
C ALA A 818 -0.93 15.06 5.14
N LEU A 819 -1.23 16.18 5.80
CA LEU A 819 -1.77 16.22 7.16
C LEU A 819 -3.28 15.97 7.19
N TYR A 820 -4.06 16.67 6.35
CA TYR A 820 -5.53 16.57 6.36
C TYR A 820 -6.02 15.15 6.09
N ARG A 821 -5.40 14.43 5.14
CA ARG A 821 -5.78 13.04 4.79
C ARG A 821 -5.77 12.07 5.97
N LEU A 822 -4.96 12.32 7.00
CA LEU A 822 -4.91 11.49 8.21
C LEU A 822 -6.21 11.55 9.02
N SER A 823 -7.08 12.53 8.76
CA SER A 823 -8.43 12.63 9.33
C SER A 823 -9.42 11.63 8.72
N GLY A 824 -9.12 11.00 7.57
CA GLY A 824 -9.98 9.97 6.98
C GLY A 824 -10.04 9.90 5.45
N ASP A 825 -9.66 10.97 4.73
CA ASP A 825 -9.65 10.96 3.26
C ASP A 825 -8.28 10.63 2.69
N TYR A 826 -8.04 9.33 2.55
CA TYR A 826 -6.77 8.75 2.09
C TYR A 826 -6.57 8.79 0.57
N ASN A 827 -7.49 9.36 -0.23
CA ASN A 827 -7.44 9.36 -1.70
C ASN A 827 -6.05 9.81 -2.23
N PRO A 828 -5.39 8.99 -3.08
CA PRO A 828 -4.02 9.26 -3.50
C PRO A 828 -3.87 10.51 -4.37
N LEU A 829 -4.95 11.02 -4.97
CA LEU A 829 -4.99 12.24 -5.77
C LEU A 829 -4.60 13.52 -4.98
N HIS A 830 -4.50 13.41 -3.65
CA HIS A 830 -4.07 14.45 -2.72
C HIS A 830 -2.64 14.28 -2.18
N ILE A 831 -1.87 13.28 -2.65
CA ILE A 831 -0.50 13.04 -2.17
C ILE A 831 0.46 12.43 -3.20
N ASP A 832 -0.02 11.62 -4.15
CA ASP A 832 0.78 10.95 -5.17
C ASP A 832 0.74 11.74 -6.50
N PRO A 833 1.88 12.29 -6.97
CA PRO A 833 1.93 13.03 -8.23
C PRO A 833 1.46 12.23 -9.45
N SER A 834 1.70 10.91 -9.50
CA SER A 834 1.27 10.07 -10.63
C SER A 834 -0.25 9.94 -10.69
N MET A 835 -0.89 9.72 -9.53
CA MET A 835 -2.34 9.64 -9.41
C MET A 835 -3.01 11.00 -9.66
N SER A 836 -2.38 12.08 -9.19
CA SER A 836 -2.83 13.46 -9.44
C SER A 836 -2.80 13.80 -10.93
N LYS A 837 -1.72 13.44 -11.62
CA LYS A 837 -1.56 13.61 -13.07
C LYS A 837 -2.58 12.81 -13.87
N MET A 838 -2.86 11.57 -13.46
CA MET A 838 -3.94 10.75 -14.06
C MET A 838 -5.33 11.36 -13.81
N GLY A 839 -5.53 12.09 -12.71
CA GLY A 839 -6.72 12.90 -12.44
C GLY A 839 -6.82 14.21 -13.26
N GLY A 840 -5.76 14.58 -13.99
CA GLY A 840 -5.68 15.82 -14.77
C GLY A 840 -5.09 17.02 -14.00
N PHE A 841 -4.31 16.80 -12.95
CA PHE A 841 -3.66 17.86 -12.15
C PHE A 841 -2.13 17.72 -12.20
N ASP A 842 -1.41 18.82 -12.43
CA ASP A 842 0.05 18.79 -12.59
C ASP A 842 0.81 18.41 -11.30
N VAL A 843 0.22 18.71 -10.14
CA VAL A 843 0.70 18.35 -8.80
C VAL A 843 -0.48 17.94 -7.90
N PRO A 844 -0.26 17.24 -6.77
CA PRO A 844 -1.31 16.90 -5.83
C PRO A 844 -2.09 18.13 -5.34
N ILE A 845 -3.42 18.03 -5.38
CA ILE A 845 -4.33 19.11 -4.96
C ILE A 845 -4.72 18.94 -3.48
N LEU A 846 -5.04 20.03 -2.82
CA LEU A 846 -5.64 20.03 -1.48
C LEU A 846 -7.09 19.53 -1.56
N HIS A 847 -7.52 18.75 -0.56
CA HIS A 847 -8.91 18.29 -0.46
C HIS A 847 -9.90 19.46 -0.44
N GLY A 848 -11.02 19.32 -1.17
CA GLY A 848 -12.11 20.30 -1.10
C GLY A 848 -12.63 20.48 0.33
N LEU A 849 -12.77 19.37 1.07
CA LEU A 849 -13.19 19.36 2.47
C LEU A 849 -12.16 19.99 3.44
N ALA A 850 -10.87 20.05 3.08
CA ALA A 850 -9.88 20.82 3.85
C ALA A 850 -10.09 22.33 3.66
N SER A 851 -10.27 22.77 2.42
CA SER A 851 -10.58 24.17 2.09
C SER A 851 -11.92 24.63 2.71
N PHE A 852 -12.90 23.72 2.77
CA PHE A 852 -14.17 23.89 3.47
C PHE A 852 -13.99 24.06 4.98
N GLY A 853 -13.16 23.23 5.61
CA GLY A 853 -12.84 23.33 7.03
C GLY A 853 -12.11 24.64 7.38
N ILE A 854 -11.16 25.07 6.54
CA ILE A 854 -10.49 26.37 6.68
C ILE A 854 -11.50 27.51 6.59
N ALA A 855 -12.41 27.50 5.61
CA ALA A 855 -13.45 28.52 5.47
C ALA A 855 -14.44 28.53 6.65
N GLY A 856 -14.86 27.34 7.11
CA GLY A 856 -15.72 27.19 8.29
C GLY A 856 -15.06 27.72 9.57
N LYS A 857 -13.76 27.46 9.77
CA LYS A 857 -12.94 28.05 10.82
C LYS A 857 -12.90 29.58 10.72
N HIS A 858 -12.69 30.15 9.53
CA HIS A 858 -12.71 31.60 9.35
C HIS A 858 -14.06 32.22 9.73
N VAL A 859 -15.19 31.65 9.30
CA VAL A 859 -16.52 32.14 9.66
C VAL A 859 -16.82 32.00 11.15
N LEU A 860 -16.44 30.87 11.78
CA LEU A 860 -16.57 30.66 13.22
C LEU A 860 -15.76 31.69 14.02
N ASN A 861 -14.53 31.98 13.59
CA ASN A 861 -13.65 32.94 14.25
C ASN A 861 -14.14 34.38 14.09
N THR A 862 -14.66 34.75 12.91
CA THR A 862 -15.10 36.13 12.62
C THR A 862 -16.51 36.44 13.15
N TYR A 863 -17.48 35.53 12.99
CA TYR A 863 -18.88 35.78 13.34
C TYR A 863 -19.43 34.85 14.42
N GLY A 864 -18.94 33.61 14.50
CA GLY A 864 -19.34 32.63 15.52
C GLY A 864 -18.67 32.78 16.89
N LYS A 865 -17.77 33.75 17.06
CA LYS A 865 -17.06 34.07 18.32
C LYS A 865 -16.31 32.89 18.96
N ASN A 866 -15.85 31.93 18.17
CA ASN A 866 -15.28 30.65 18.65
C ASN A 866 -16.24 29.84 19.55
N ASP A 867 -17.55 29.92 19.31
CA ASP A 867 -18.55 29.06 19.96
C ASP A 867 -19.16 28.09 18.94
N PRO A 868 -18.84 26.78 18.98
CA PRO A 868 -19.42 25.80 18.07
C PRO A 868 -20.96 25.70 18.15
N ALA A 869 -21.58 26.06 19.28
CA ALA A 869 -23.04 26.10 19.42
C ALA A 869 -23.69 27.23 18.60
N SER A 870 -22.91 28.22 18.17
CA SER A 870 -23.38 29.27 17.26
C SER A 870 -23.55 28.78 15.81
N PHE A 871 -23.08 27.58 15.45
CA PHE A 871 -22.94 27.14 14.07
C PHE A 871 -24.00 26.10 13.71
N LYS A 872 -25.01 26.48 12.91
CA LYS A 872 -26.18 25.64 12.65
C LYS A 872 -26.05 24.82 11.36
N THR A 873 -25.73 25.46 10.25
CA THR A 873 -25.49 24.77 8.97
C THR A 873 -24.34 25.40 8.20
N ILE A 874 -23.70 24.63 7.34
CA ILE A 874 -22.77 25.12 6.32
C ILE A 874 -23.05 24.42 5.00
N LYS A 875 -23.05 25.19 3.92
CA LYS A 875 -23.20 24.73 2.53
C LYS A 875 -22.07 25.30 1.70
N ALA A 876 -21.50 24.52 0.78
CA ALA A 876 -20.47 24.99 -0.14
C ALA A 876 -20.47 24.21 -1.46
N ARG A 877 -20.09 24.88 -2.56
CA ARG A 877 -19.76 24.24 -3.84
C ARG A 877 -18.27 24.35 -4.12
N PHE A 878 -17.65 23.23 -4.50
CA PHE A 878 -16.26 23.18 -4.95
C PHE A 878 -16.22 23.55 -6.44
N ALA A 879 -15.65 24.72 -6.74
CA ALA A 879 -15.64 25.32 -8.07
C ALA A 879 -14.31 25.11 -8.80
N LYS A 880 -13.18 25.18 -8.08
CA LYS A 880 -11.82 24.93 -8.60
C LYS A 880 -10.94 24.27 -7.54
N HIS A 881 -9.91 23.57 -7.98
CA HIS A 881 -8.88 22.98 -7.12
C HIS A 881 -8.00 24.04 -6.45
N VAL A 882 -7.43 23.67 -5.31
CA VAL A 882 -6.41 24.42 -4.55
C VAL A 882 -5.15 23.57 -4.53
N PHE A 883 -3.97 24.17 -4.67
CA PHE A 883 -2.70 23.49 -4.45
C PHE A 883 -2.19 23.76 -3.01
N PRO A 884 -1.65 22.75 -2.30
CA PRO A 884 -0.99 22.99 -1.02
C PRO A 884 0.13 24.01 -1.16
N GLY A 885 0.23 24.93 -0.20
CA GLY A 885 1.14 26.09 -0.27
C GLY A 885 0.48 27.38 -0.80
N GLU A 886 -0.72 27.31 -1.40
CA GLU A 886 -1.46 28.51 -1.84
C GLU A 886 -2.16 29.25 -0.68
N THR A 887 -2.51 30.52 -0.94
CA THR A 887 -3.21 31.40 0.00
C THR A 887 -4.70 31.43 -0.28
N LEU A 888 -5.49 31.02 0.71
CA LEU A 888 -6.95 31.05 0.68
C LEU A 888 -7.46 32.34 1.30
N GLU A 889 -8.15 33.14 0.49
CA GLU A 889 -8.88 34.33 0.90
C GLU A 889 -10.37 34.00 1.02
N THR A 890 -10.87 33.89 2.25
CA THR A 890 -12.30 33.75 2.53
C THR A 890 -12.93 35.14 2.62
N GLN A 891 -13.76 35.46 1.63
CA GLN A 891 -14.56 36.69 1.58
C GLN A 891 -15.96 36.38 2.13
N MET A 892 -16.45 37.22 3.04
CA MET A 892 -17.69 36.97 3.80
C MET A 892 -18.63 38.17 3.74
N TRP A 893 -19.93 37.90 3.58
CA TRP A 893 -21.02 38.88 3.61
C TRP A 893 -22.07 38.41 4.60
N ARG A 894 -22.48 39.29 5.51
CA ARG A 894 -23.49 39.02 6.53
C ARG A 894 -24.85 39.53 6.10
N GLU A 895 -25.79 38.61 5.96
CA GLU A 895 -27.20 38.86 5.67
C GLU A 895 -28.02 38.29 6.85
N GLY A 896 -28.11 39.07 7.95
CA GLY A 896 -28.78 38.67 9.19
C GLY A 896 -28.01 37.60 9.98
N SER A 897 -28.64 36.43 10.15
CA SER A 897 -28.09 35.19 10.74
C SER A 897 -27.21 34.40 9.77
N LYS A 898 -27.29 34.72 8.47
CA LYS A 898 -26.61 34.00 7.40
C LYS A 898 -25.32 34.72 6.97
N ILE A 899 -24.21 33.99 6.94
CA ILE A 899 -22.93 34.45 6.42
C ILE A 899 -22.71 33.80 5.06
N ILE A 900 -22.99 34.52 3.98
CA ILE A 900 -22.61 34.09 2.61
C ILE A 900 -21.10 34.24 2.49
N PHE A 901 -20.42 33.27 1.88
CA PHE A 901 -18.97 33.35 1.67
C PHE A 901 -18.53 32.77 0.34
N GLN A 902 -17.33 33.16 -0.10
CA GLN A 902 -16.59 32.50 -1.16
C GLN A 902 -15.11 32.41 -0.79
N VAL A 903 -14.39 31.45 -1.37
CA VAL A 903 -12.95 31.31 -1.16
C VAL A 903 -12.21 31.50 -2.47
N ARG A 904 -11.31 32.48 -2.50
CA ARG A 904 -10.44 32.81 -3.62
C ARG A 904 -9.00 32.35 -3.33
N VAL A 905 -8.39 31.65 -4.27
CA VAL A 905 -6.94 31.43 -4.31
C VAL A 905 -6.29 32.72 -4.79
N VAL A 906 -5.48 33.34 -3.93
CA VAL A 906 -4.92 34.68 -4.19
C VAL A 906 -3.93 34.65 -5.36
N GLU A 907 -3.10 33.62 -5.44
CA GLU A 907 -2.00 33.48 -6.41
C GLU A 907 -2.50 33.30 -7.86
N ARG A 908 -3.72 32.76 -8.04
CA ARG A 908 -4.31 32.44 -9.36
C ARG A 908 -5.60 33.19 -9.68
N ASP A 909 -6.02 34.12 -8.81
CA ASP A 909 -7.31 34.81 -8.87
C ASP A 909 -8.51 33.86 -9.10
N ALA A 910 -8.47 32.69 -8.47
CA ALA A 910 -9.37 31.57 -8.78
C ALA A 910 -10.34 31.30 -7.63
N ILE A 911 -11.65 31.38 -7.89
CA ILE A 911 -12.68 30.98 -6.91
C ILE A 911 -12.66 29.45 -6.76
N ALA A 912 -12.21 28.98 -5.60
CA ALA A 912 -12.15 27.56 -5.23
C ALA A 912 -13.45 27.08 -4.58
N ILE A 913 -14.05 27.90 -3.72
CA ILE A 913 -15.39 27.64 -3.14
C ILE A 913 -16.32 28.77 -3.53
N SER A 914 -17.48 28.41 -4.10
CA SER A 914 -18.57 29.32 -4.46
C SER A 914 -19.90 28.85 -3.86
N ASN A 915 -20.96 29.63 -4.05
CA ASN A 915 -22.35 29.27 -3.71
C ASN A 915 -22.47 28.78 -2.26
N ALA A 916 -21.73 29.42 -1.34
CA ALA A 916 -21.50 28.92 0.00
C ALA A 916 -22.07 29.87 1.06
N ALA A 917 -22.56 29.29 2.15
CA ALA A 917 -23.03 30.05 3.31
C ALA A 917 -22.94 29.23 4.60
N VAL A 918 -22.79 29.93 5.72
CA VAL A 918 -23.03 29.40 7.07
C VAL A 918 -24.30 30.05 7.62
N GLU A 919 -25.18 29.25 8.21
CA GLU A 919 -26.29 29.76 9.02
C GLU A 919 -25.88 29.69 10.50
N LEU A 920 -25.93 30.83 11.19
CA LEU A 920 -25.61 30.91 12.62
C LEU A 920 -26.89 30.81 13.48
N ALA A 921 -26.75 30.36 14.73
CA ALA A 921 -27.83 30.31 15.70
C ALA A 921 -28.19 31.71 16.22
N GLY A 922 -29.20 32.33 15.60
CA GLY A 922 -29.78 33.63 15.95
C GLY A 922 -30.95 33.96 15.02
N GLU A 923 -31.79 34.95 15.36
CA GLU A 923 -33.00 35.26 14.58
C GLU A 923 -32.68 35.83 13.17
N PRO A 924 -33.46 35.46 12.13
CA PRO A 924 -33.29 35.96 10.78
C PRO A 924 -33.87 37.38 10.63
N SER A 925 -33.12 38.30 10.03
CA SER A 925 -33.59 39.67 9.81
C SER A 925 -34.40 39.82 8.52
N THR A 926 -35.70 40.08 8.63
CA THR A 926 -36.50 40.65 7.54
C THR A 926 -36.23 42.14 7.40
N ALA A 927 -35.75 42.59 6.24
CA ALA A 927 -35.51 44.01 5.99
C ALA A 927 -36.80 44.76 5.60
N SER A 928 -37.21 45.75 6.40
CA SER A 928 -37.65 47.10 5.95
C SER A 928 -38.52 47.82 7.00
N GLY A 929 -38.39 49.15 7.04
CA GLY A 929 -39.45 50.06 7.51
C GLY A 929 -39.44 50.41 9.02
N PRO A 930 -39.84 51.64 9.41
CA PRO A 930 -39.52 52.17 10.75
C PRO A 930 -40.72 52.37 11.70
N ALA A 931 -40.36 52.74 12.94
CA ALA A 931 -41.17 53.38 14.01
C ALA A 931 -42.08 52.45 14.86
N PRO A 932 -42.56 52.89 16.05
CA PRO A 932 -42.12 54.01 16.92
C PRO A 932 -41.81 53.57 18.37
N ALA A 933 -41.64 54.54 19.28
CA ALA A 933 -41.21 54.36 20.66
C ALA A 933 -42.23 53.73 21.64
N GLY A 934 -41.71 52.86 22.52
CA GLY A 934 -41.72 53.06 23.97
C GLY A 934 -43.03 52.97 24.79
N GLN A 935 -43.05 52.05 25.76
CA GLN A 935 -43.66 52.24 27.09
C GLN A 935 -42.99 51.32 28.12
N ALA A 936 -43.07 51.64 29.41
CA ALA A 936 -41.97 51.38 30.36
C ALA A 936 -42.32 50.62 31.66
N ALA A 937 -41.26 50.01 32.21
CA ALA A 937 -40.92 49.78 33.63
C ALA A 937 -41.74 48.79 34.51
N SER A 938 -41.00 47.85 35.15
CA SER A 938 -41.39 47.23 36.43
C SER A 938 -40.19 46.92 37.37
N GLY A 939 -39.29 47.90 37.54
CA GLY A 939 -38.78 48.25 38.88
C GLY A 939 -37.70 47.39 39.55
N ILE A 940 -36.64 46.97 38.84
CA ILE A 940 -35.36 46.63 39.51
C ILE A 940 -34.15 47.38 38.92
N ALA A 941 -34.14 47.68 37.62
CA ALA A 941 -33.10 48.54 37.07
C ALA A 941 -33.09 49.93 37.73
N VAL A 942 -31.91 50.33 38.19
CA VAL A 942 -31.59 51.71 38.60
C VAL A 942 -30.63 52.28 37.56
N GLU A 943 -31.01 53.43 36.99
CA GLU A 943 -30.23 54.09 35.95
C GLU A 943 -28.85 54.51 36.45
N GLY A 944 -27.82 54.33 35.63
CA GLY A 944 -26.43 54.63 35.99
C GLY A 944 -25.73 53.56 36.86
N PHE A 945 -26.31 52.38 37.03
CA PHE A 945 -25.67 51.20 37.63
C PHE A 945 -25.71 50.01 36.66
N LEU A 946 -24.53 49.42 36.39
CA LEU A 946 -24.38 48.25 35.53
C LEU A 946 -24.93 46.99 36.19
N ALA A 947 -24.84 46.89 37.52
CA ALA A 947 -25.37 45.78 38.30
C ALA A 947 -26.89 45.59 38.18
N SER A 948 -27.62 46.61 37.73
CA SER A 948 -29.06 46.57 37.45
C SER A 948 -29.49 45.36 36.62
N ALA A 949 -28.78 45.09 35.52
CA ALA A 949 -29.08 43.96 34.63
C ALA A 949 -28.87 42.59 35.31
N ILE A 950 -27.98 42.52 36.31
CA ILE A 950 -27.73 41.31 37.09
C ILE A 950 -28.90 41.04 38.03
N PHE A 951 -29.35 42.04 38.80
CA PHE A 951 -30.46 41.85 39.72
C PHE A 951 -31.79 41.58 39.01
N GLU A 952 -31.99 42.13 37.81
CA GLU A 952 -33.13 41.77 36.97
C GLU A 952 -33.10 40.30 36.54
N GLN A 953 -31.93 39.76 36.16
CA GLN A 953 -31.80 38.35 35.83
C GLN A 953 -31.93 37.43 37.05
N ILE A 954 -31.35 37.79 38.20
CA ILE A 954 -31.54 37.03 39.45
C ILE A 954 -33.03 37.01 39.84
N LYS A 955 -33.75 38.13 39.71
CA LYS A 955 -35.20 38.18 39.92
C LYS A 955 -35.94 37.27 38.94
N ALA A 956 -35.62 37.38 37.64
CA ALA A 956 -36.28 36.62 36.58
C ALA A 956 -36.11 35.11 36.77
N GLY A 957 -34.91 34.63 37.07
CA GLY A 957 -34.65 33.20 37.26
C GLY A 957 -35.05 32.65 38.63
N ILE A 958 -35.18 33.47 39.68
CA ILE A 958 -35.94 33.06 40.88
C ILE A 958 -37.43 32.94 40.53
N ALA A 959 -37.98 33.90 39.78
CA ALA A 959 -39.39 33.88 39.38
C ALA A 959 -39.75 32.72 38.44
N ALA A 960 -38.82 32.28 37.58
CA ALA A 960 -39.01 31.19 36.61
C ALA A 960 -39.11 29.78 37.22
N GLY A 961 -38.62 29.56 38.45
CA GLY A 961 -38.72 28.26 39.13
C GLY A 961 -40.16 27.90 39.53
N SER A 962 -40.46 26.61 39.63
CA SER A 962 -41.73 26.13 40.19
C SER A 962 -41.88 26.48 41.70
N PRO A 963 -43.10 26.50 42.26
CA PRO A 963 -43.31 26.79 43.68
C PRO A 963 -42.55 25.83 44.62
N GLU A 964 -42.41 24.57 44.22
CA GLU A 964 -41.66 23.52 44.93
C GLU A 964 -40.15 23.82 44.93
N GLU A 965 -39.58 24.18 43.77
CA GLU A 965 -38.17 24.55 43.64
C GLU A 965 -37.82 25.82 44.41
N LYS A 966 -38.70 26.83 44.37
CA LYS A 966 -38.59 28.06 45.17
C LYS A 966 -38.53 27.76 46.67
N LYS A 967 -39.45 26.93 47.17
CA LYS A 967 -39.47 26.47 48.57
C LYS A 967 -38.23 25.64 48.93
N ALA A 968 -37.74 24.79 48.02
CA ALA A 968 -36.49 24.06 48.21
C ALA A 968 -35.26 25.00 48.30
N GLN A 969 -35.22 26.06 47.48
CA GLN A 969 -34.15 27.05 47.50
C GLN A 969 -34.18 27.90 48.79
N VAL A 970 -35.34 28.43 49.18
CA VAL A 970 -35.51 29.20 50.43
C VAL A 970 -35.16 28.34 51.65
N SER A 971 -35.63 27.09 51.71
CA SER A 971 -35.34 26.19 52.84
C SER A 971 -33.87 25.74 52.92
N LYS A 972 -33.12 25.75 51.82
CA LYS A 972 -31.68 25.47 51.77
C LYS A 972 -30.80 26.67 52.15
N VAL A 973 -31.18 27.88 51.70
CA VAL A 973 -30.38 29.10 51.88
C VAL A 973 -30.67 29.78 53.21
N LYS A 974 -31.95 30.01 53.54
CA LYS A 974 -32.45 30.59 54.81
C LYS A 974 -31.77 31.91 55.22
N ALA A 975 -31.52 32.81 54.28
CA ALA A 975 -30.80 34.06 54.53
C ALA A 975 -31.29 35.24 53.67
N VAL A 976 -31.21 36.46 54.23
CA VAL A 976 -31.45 37.72 53.52
C VAL A 976 -30.12 38.44 53.28
N TYR A 977 -29.83 38.74 52.02
CA TYR A 977 -28.60 39.42 51.59
C TYR A 977 -28.91 40.85 51.15
N GLN A 978 -28.04 41.81 51.49
CA GLN A 978 -28.08 43.19 50.98
C GLN A 978 -26.77 43.52 50.28
N MET A 979 -26.84 43.88 48.99
CA MET A 979 -25.70 44.29 48.17
C MET A 979 -25.70 45.82 48.08
N ASP A 980 -24.69 46.47 48.63
CA ASP A 980 -24.49 47.93 48.56
C ASP A 980 -23.46 48.23 47.47
N ILE A 981 -23.92 48.71 46.31
CA ILE A 981 -23.06 48.87 45.14
C ILE A 981 -22.78 50.35 44.89
N THR A 982 -21.51 50.71 44.73
CA THR A 982 -21.08 52.08 44.43
C THR A 982 -20.66 52.19 42.96
N ASN A 983 -21.27 53.10 42.20
CA ASN A 983 -20.88 53.35 40.81
C ASN A 983 -19.68 54.29 40.70
N LYS A 984 -19.15 54.43 39.48
CA LYS A 984 -17.98 55.28 39.16
C LYS A 984 -18.14 56.77 39.52
N ASN A 985 -19.38 57.24 39.74
CA ASN A 985 -19.68 58.62 40.14
C ASN A 985 -19.75 58.79 41.67
N GLY A 986 -19.46 57.74 42.45
CA GLY A 986 -19.52 57.75 43.91
C GLY A 986 -20.94 57.57 44.49
N ALA A 987 -21.97 57.49 43.65
CA ALA A 987 -23.32 57.18 44.11
C ALA A 987 -23.40 55.71 44.55
N THR A 988 -24.03 55.44 45.70
CA THR A 988 -24.20 54.08 46.22
C THR A 988 -25.68 53.71 46.24
N GLN A 989 -26.01 52.58 45.63
CA GLN A 989 -27.37 52.03 45.57
C GLN A 989 -27.38 50.63 46.17
N SER A 990 -28.39 50.35 47.00
CA SER A 990 -28.60 49.02 47.58
C SER A 990 -29.58 48.20 46.74
N TRP A 991 -29.36 46.89 46.70
CA TRP A 991 -30.35 45.87 46.35
C TRP A 991 -30.38 44.80 47.43
N TYR A 992 -31.48 44.03 47.53
CA TYR A 992 -31.56 42.88 48.42
C TYR A 992 -32.08 41.63 47.72
N ILE A 993 -31.66 40.48 48.24
CA ILE A 993 -32.09 39.14 47.85
C ILE A 993 -32.55 38.45 49.14
N ASP A 994 -33.86 38.28 49.32
CA ASP A 994 -34.44 37.49 50.39
C ASP A 994 -34.62 36.04 49.91
N LEU A 995 -33.87 35.11 50.50
CA LEU A 995 -34.06 33.66 50.34
C LEU A 995 -34.24 33.01 51.71
N LYS A 996 -34.99 33.69 52.58
CA LYS A 996 -35.34 33.27 53.95
C LYS A 996 -36.85 33.22 54.16
N ASN A 997 -37.57 34.16 53.54
CA ASN A 997 -39.00 34.36 53.73
C ASN A 997 -39.76 34.09 52.42
N GLY A 998 -41.00 33.57 52.54
CA GLY A 998 -41.87 33.33 51.40
C GLY A 998 -41.28 32.35 50.37
N GLU A 999 -41.42 32.69 49.08
CA GLU A 999 -40.90 31.91 47.95
C GLU A 999 -39.60 32.50 47.34
N GLY A 1000 -39.03 33.51 48.00
CA GLY A 1000 -37.84 34.23 47.55
C GLY A 1000 -38.17 35.52 46.79
N GLU A 1001 -37.45 36.60 47.09
CA GLU A 1001 -37.68 37.94 46.52
C GLU A 1001 -36.36 38.66 46.23
N VAL A 1002 -36.34 39.47 45.16
CA VAL A 1002 -35.26 40.42 44.87
C VAL A 1002 -35.87 41.80 44.71
N GLY A 1003 -35.25 42.82 45.33
CA GLY A 1003 -35.76 44.18 45.31
C GLY A 1003 -34.68 45.25 45.40
N VAL A 1004 -35.05 46.49 45.07
CA VAL A 1004 -34.19 47.68 45.17
C VAL A 1004 -34.30 48.27 46.58
N GLY A 1005 -33.19 48.74 47.13
CA GLY A 1005 -33.10 49.33 48.47
C GLY A 1005 -32.65 48.33 49.53
N LYS A 1006 -33.02 48.61 50.79
CA LYS A 1006 -32.76 47.71 51.93
C LYS A 1006 -33.91 46.71 52.10
N PRO A 1007 -33.68 45.53 52.71
CA PRO A 1007 -34.73 44.54 52.93
C PRO A 1007 -35.95 45.14 53.64
N THR A 1008 -37.14 44.89 53.11
CA THR A 1008 -38.40 45.43 53.65
C THR A 1008 -38.90 44.65 54.88
N LYS A 1009 -38.43 43.40 55.07
CA LYS A 1009 -38.83 42.50 56.17
C LYS A 1009 -37.60 42.04 56.97
N GLY A 1010 -37.26 42.81 57.99
CA GLY A 1010 -36.16 42.50 58.93
C GLY A 1010 -34.80 43.07 58.54
N LYS A 1011 -33.76 42.75 59.32
CA LYS A 1011 -32.37 43.15 59.03
C LYS A 1011 -31.68 42.10 58.14
N PRO A 1012 -30.79 42.50 57.23
CA PRO A 1012 -30.00 41.55 56.43
C PRO A 1012 -29.12 40.67 57.32
N ASP A 1013 -29.03 39.38 56.99
CA ASP A 1013 -28.11 38.44 57.64
C ASP A 1013 -26.66 38.64 57.15
N LEU A 1014 -26.51 39.17 55.93
CA LEU A 1014 -25.24 39.52 55.32
C LEU A 1014 -25.38 40.77 54.43
N THR A 1015 -24.53 41.78 54.67
CA THR A 1015 -24.36 42.93 53.79
C THR A 1015 -22.99 42.86 53.11
N ILE A 1016 -22.96 43.07 51.79
CA ILE A 1016 -21.73 43.11 50.99
C ILE A 1016 -21.68 44.45 50.25
N ALA A 1017 -20.60 45.20 50.44
CA ALA A 1017 -20.34 46.45 49.72
C ALA A 1017 -19.20 46.27 48.70
N ILE A 1018 -19.40 46.74 47.48
CA ILE A 1018 -18.51 46.53 46.32
C ILE A 1018 -18.72 47.62 45.26
N ASN A 1019 -17.73 47.88 44.40
CA ASN A 1019 -17.92 48.77 43.25
C ASN A 1019 -18.69 48.07 42.13
N ASP A 1020 -19.46 48.85 41.37
CA ASP A 1020 -20.35 48.39 40.29
C ASP A 1020 -19.61 47.57 39.21
N ALA A 1021 -18.45 48.05 38.75
CA ALA A 1021 -17.62 47.33 37.77
C ALA A 1021 -17.00 46.04 38.34
N ASP A 1022 -16.51 46.05 39.58
CA ASP A 1022 -15.97 44.85 40.24
C ASP A 1022 -17.06 43.79 40.45
N PHE A 1023 -18.30 44.20 40.72
CA PHE A 1023 -19.45 43.30 40.85
C PHE A 1023 -19.84 42.67 39.50
N VAL A 1024 -19.83 43.46 38.42
CA VAL A 1024 -20.02 42.98 37.04
C VAL A 1024 -18.97 41.94 36.65
N GLU A 1025 -17.69 42.21 36.90
CA GLU A 1025 -16.61 41.25 36.62
C GLU A 1025 -16.72 39.98 37.48
N MET A 1026 -17.17 40.12 38.73
CA MET A 1026 -17.39 38.97 39.62
C MET A 1026 -18.57 38.11 39.16
N ALA A 1027 -19.69 38.72 38.74
CA ALA A 1027 -20.86 38.00 38.20
C ALA A 1027 -20.56 37.33 36.84
N ALA A 1028 -19.73 37.95 36.01
CA ALA A 1028 -19.21 37.32 34.79
C ALA A 1028 -18.24 36.15 35.07
N GLY A 1029 -17.77 36.00 36.32
CA GLY A 1029 -16.77 35.02 36.73
C GLY A 1029 -15.33 35.39 36.33
N LYS A 1030 -15.09 36.63 35.91
CA LYS A 1030 -13.75 37.15 35.56
C LYS A 1030 -12.96 37.56 36.81
N LEU A 1031 -13.65 38.01 37.86
CA LEU A 1031 -13.06 38.38 39.15
C LEU A 1031 -13.47 37.37 40.24
N ASN A 1032 -12.47 36.71 40.86
CA ASN A 1032 -12.73 35.77 41.95
C ASN A 1032 -13.08 36.50 43.27
N ALA A 1033 -14.20 36.13 43.89
CA ALA A 1033 -14.74 36.79 45.09
C ALA A 1033 -13.79 36.76 46.31
N GLN A 1034 -13.10 35.64 46.58
CA GLN A 1034 -12.12 35.57 47.69
C GLN A 1034 -10.92 36.48 47.42
N LYS A 1035 -10.42 36.50 46.18
CA LYS A 1035 -9.32 37.38 45.78
C LYS A 1035 -9.71 38.86 45.89
N ALA A 1036 -10.92 39.23 45.47
CA ALA A 1036 -11.44 40.59 45.59
C ALA A 1036 -11.66 41.03 47.05
N PHE A 1037 -12.10 40.12 47.93
CA PHE A 1037 -12.17 40.37 49.37
C PHE A 1037 -10.79 40.59 50.00
N MET A 1038 -9.80 39.72 49.72
CA MET A 1038 -8.43 39.89 50.22
C MET A 1038 -7.74 41.17 49.70
N GLN A 1039 -8.12 41.63 48.50
CA GLN A 1039 -7.66 42.90 47.93
C GLN A 1039 -8.39 44.13 48.47
N GLY A 1040 -9.33 43.96 49.43
CA GLY A 1040 -10.09 45.06 50.03
C GLY A 1040 -11.16 45.69 49.12
N LYS A 1041 -11.36 45.14 47.91
CA LYS A 1041 -12.39 45.59 46.94
C LYS A 1041 -13.81 45.25 47.39
N ILE A 1042 -13.96 44.23 48.24
CA ILE A 1042 -15.24 43.80 48.81
C ILE A 1042 -15.19 43.96 50.32
N LYS A 1043 -16.20 44.62 50.90
CA LYS A 1043 -16.38 44.73 52.36
C LYS A 1043 -17.63 43.95 52.78
N ILE A 1044 -17.46 43.00 53.68
CA ILE A 1044 -18.54 42.11 54.14
C ILE A 1044 -18.85 42.40 55.61
N LYS A 1045 -20.13 42.51 55.95
CA LYS A 1045 -20.62 42.72 57.32
C LYS A 1045 -21.82 41.82 57.60
N GLY A 1046 -21.71 40.93 58.58
CA GLY A 1046 -22.73 39.92 58.88
C GLY A 1046 -22.11 38.52 58.96
N ASN A 1047 -22.92 37.46 58.82
CA ASN A 1047 -22.42 36.09 58.93
C ASN A 1047 -21.70 35.65 57.65
N MET A 1048 -20.36 35.67 57.69
CA MET A 1048 -19.50 35.43 56.53
C MET A 1048 -19.65 34.03 55.91
N MET A 1049 -20.13 33.02 56.66
CA MET A 1049 -20.41 31.68 56.12
C MET A 1049 -21.60 31.63 55.15
N LEU A 1050 -22.41 32.69 55.07
CA LEU A 1050 -23.50 32.81 54.10
C LEU A 1050 -23.01 33.31 52.73
N ALA A 1051 -21.81 33.91 52.65
CA ALA A 1051 -21.26 34.43 51.40
C ALA A 1051 -21.02 33.33 50.34
N THR A 1052 -20.58 32.14 50.77
CA THR A 1052 -20.39 30.98 49.89
C THR A 1052 -21.72 30.45 49.36
N LYS A 1053 -22.76 30.39 50.20
CA LYS A 1053 -24.12 30.00 49.78
C LYS A 1053 -24.74 30.98 48.78
N LEU A 1054 -24.45 32.28 48.89
CA LEU A 1054 -24.87 33.26 47.89
C LEU A 1054 -24.17 32.99 46.54
N GLY A 1055 -22.88 32.62 46.56
CA GLY A 1055 -22.15 32.17 45.37
C GLY A 1055 -22.84 31.01 44.65
N ASP A 1056 -23.28 29.98 45.37
CA ASP A 1056 -24.02 28.84 44.80
C ASP A 1056 -25.35 29.24 44.14
N VAL A 1057 -26.02 30.28 44.68
CA VAL A 1057 -27.25 30.82 44.10
C VAL A 1057 -26.96 31.59 42.82
N LEU A 1058 -25.96 32.48 42.84
CA LEU A 1058 -25.58 33.31 41.69
C LEU A 1058 -25.00 32.46 40.54
N ASN A 1059 -24.22 31.42 40.85
CA ASN A 1059 -23.61 30.54 39.85
C ASN A 1059 -24.60 29.55 39.21
N LYS A 1060 -25.81 29.39 39.76
CA LYS A 1060 -26.89 28.59 39.16
C LYS A 1060 -27.82 29.39 38.27
N GLN A 1061 -27.72 30.72 38.28
CA GLN A 1061 -28.40 31.58 37.32
C GLN A 1061 -27.58 31.62 36.01
N PRO A 1062 -28.22 31.69 34.82
CA PRO A 1062 -27.49 31.90 33.58
C PRO A 1062 -26.67 33.19 33.70
N LYS A 1063 -25.33 33.10 33.49
CA LYS A 1063 -24.42 34.24 33.70
C LYS A 1063 -24.87 35.43 32.87
N ALA A 1064 -24.97 36.59 33.51
CA ALA A 1064 -25.40 37.81 32.85
C ALA A 1064 -24.45 38.19 31.69
N LYS A 1065 -25.04 38.28 30.48
CA LYS A 1065 -24.45 39.02 29.37
C LYS A 1065 -24.55 40.51 29.71
N ILE A 1066 -23.46 41.06 30.21
CA ILE A 1066 -23.21 42.49 30.45
C ILE A 1066 -22.08 42.91 29.52
#